data_AF-C5LZ81-F1
#
_entry.id   AF-C5LZ81-F1
#
_cell.length_a   1.000
_cell.length_b   1.000
_cell.length_c   1.000
_cell.angle_alpha   90.00
_cell.angle_beta   90.00
_cell.angle_gamma   90.00
#
_symmetry.space_group_name_H-M   'P 1'
#
loop_
_entity.id
_entity.type
_entity.pdbx_description
1 polymer ?
#
loop_
_entity_poly.entity_id
_entity_poly.type
_entity_poly.pdbx_seq_one_letter_code
_entity_poly.pdbx_strand_id
1 'polypeptide(L)'
;MSDVLDHCPELGWLRDVVFLSKIVLNSNGEKLPNPSRKGYRSSDARLQWRVEKGKITVEGFGMKNLDQCAGYSKDDGAGVSRANKMRHMIDQWKKKGKCRSVPSMANPSTLCDGNEEIHSEEDVLYLKHLPDFDGALSPSQIERILAILTAPYVRIPLLLAFFSDRDRCGVLANPRLQMVLDAALYEPGRWASTPQSTTAFKIPGPVENTYIRDGLLMNELLHCPEQIAVAVGDLVDAAAERDTGRDTAPSQRYILYAARLAARVCIYVGHVTELYGGKVEGEKMDECMSILRSKLTGKIWSIVSRWCESSMRKRRYEDANCAHAHLLLLAAARGSYQMDDDETSEVYETVLKAQVYLSMHHSWSDPEVPSGVLGGIYNVEVMNVFTLFRRPIYLRLRADQIWASGVLEEVVEMVSNSNNQSASRRLWEEQSGLLGVFIPQSDSNHEEKGEERPYVEWLRGVTQPPALTINVNLGRITLKQHQLSTLPEWALQFPDFAEVFGEETTTESIQVALVESSLYRKWYRLVGLRYDIQRWAVDPDWSPAELQGKKLPSKHWARKLLSELPSWTDFVPNRLHLCEESPSGNWCILSGLATQGSPRDIVVVSSPAPLVMVYDVIGHGRQSYRQLVWCSDEATTLASHLQGYQIPLRIELSCWVER
;
A
#
# COMPACT_ATOMS: atom_id res chain seq x y z
N MET A 1 -20.94 -12.93 -36.21
CA MET A 1 -19.79 -12.80 -35.27
C MET A 1 -19.06 -14.13 -35.07
N SER A 2 -19.72 -15.28 -35.23
CA SER A 2 -19.08 -16.62 -35.21
C SER A 2 -17.97 -16.73 -36.24
N ASP A 3 -18.26 -16.42 -37.51
CA ASP A 3 -17.36 -16.74 -38.62
C ASP A 3 -16.01 -16.01 -38.53
N VAL A 4 -15.97 -14.80 -37.98
CA VAL A 4 -14.73 -14.03 -37.79
C VAL A 4 -13.88 -14.60 -36.64
N LEU A 5 -14.53 -15.09 -35.58
CA LEU A 5 -13.84 -15.68 -34.43
C LEU A 5 -13.32 -17.08 -34.74
N ASP A 6 -13.94 -17.80 -35.67
CA ASP A 6 -13.47 -19.09 -36.15
C ASP A 6 -12.16 -18.97 -36.94
N HIS A 7 -11.95 -17.84 -37.65
CA HIS A 7 -10.74 -17.56 -38.41
C HIS A 7 -9.67 -16.78 -37.63
N CYS A 8 -10.07 -15.97 -36.65
CA CYS A 8 -9.20 -15.14 -35.83
C CYS A 8 -9.60 -15.21 -34.34
N PRO A 9 -9.29 -16.32 -33.63
CA PRO A 9 -9.69 -16.52 -32.23
C PRO A 9 -9.11 -15.48 -31.26
N GLU A 10 -7.98 -14.87 -31.60
CA GLU A 10 -7.30 -13.84 -30.82
C GLU A 10 -8.17 -12.59 -30.63
N LEU A 11 -9.01 -12.27 -31.63
CA LEU A 11 -9.99 -11.17 -31.52
C LEU A 11 -11.04 -11.46 -30.44
N GLY A 12 -11.38 -12.73 -30.22
CA GLY A 12 -12.27 -13.17 -29.15
C GLY A 12 -11.63 -12.94 -27.78
N TRP A 13 -10.35 -13.28 -27.63
CA TRP A 13 -9.59 -13.02 -26.39
C TRP A 13 -9.46 -11.53 -26.11
N LEU A 14 -9.11 -10.73 -27.13
CA LEU A 14 -8.99 -9.28 -26.98
C LEU A 14 -10.33 -8.63 -26.59
N ARG A 15 -11.43 -9.06 -27.23
CA ARG A 15 -12.80 -8.65 -26.86
C ARG A 15 -13.07 -8.97 -25.39
N ASP A 16 -12.76 -10.18 -24.94
CA ASP A 16 -13.05 -10.63 -23.59
C ASP A 16 -12.21 -9.87 -22.55
N VAL A 17 -10.92 -9.64 -22.81
CA VAL A 17 -10.03 -8.82 -21.97
C VAL A 17 -10.54 -7.38 -21.85
N VAL A 18 -10.92 -6.75 -22.97
CA VAL A 18 -11.47 -5.39 -22.99
C VAL A 18 -12.82 -5.32 -22.27
N PHE A 19 -13.65 -6.36 -22.38
CA PHE A 19 -14.92 -6.43 -21.68
C PHE A 19 -14.72 -6.54 -20.16
N LEU A 20 -13.84 -7.44 -19.72
CA LEU A 20 -13.53 -7.62 -18.30
C LEU A 20 -12.91 -6.37 -17.69
N SER A 21 -11.99 -5.69 -18.40
CA SER A 21 -11.42 -4.42 -17.92
C SER A 21 -12.48 -3.34 -17.77
N LYS A 22 -13.39 -3.20 -18.72
CA LYS A 22 -14.54 -2.28 -18.64
C LYS A 22 -15.49 -2.61 -17.49
N ILE A 23 -15.73 -3.90 -17.21
CA ILE A 23 -16.52 -4.32 -16.06
C ILE A 23 -15.85 -3.85 -14.77
N VAL A 24 -14.56 -4.11 -14.58
CA VAL A 24 -13.84 -3.73 -13.35
C VAL A 24 -13.85 -2.22 -13.13
N LEU A 25 -13.88 -1.43 -14.21
CA LEU A 25 -13.99 0.03 -14.19
C LEU A 25 -15.43 0.55 -14.04
N ASN A 26 -16.44 -0.32 -13.91
CA ASN A 26 -17.84 0.08 -13.77
C ASN A 26 -18.06 0.81 -12.44
N SER A 27 -18.66 2.01 -12.52
CA SER A 27 -19.02 2.81 -11.36
C SER A 27 -20.11 2.12 -10.53
N ASN A 28 -20.94 1.24 -11.10
CA ASN A 28 -21.97 0.56 -10.31
C ASN A 28 -21.45 -0.77 -9.73
N GLY A 29 -20.92 -0.73 -8.50
CA GLY A 29 -20.31 -1.89 -7.82
C GLY A 29 -21.26 -3.07 -7.57
N GLU A 30 -22.58 -2.87 -7.62
CA GLU A 30 -23.57 -3.95 -7.47
C GLU A 30 -23.75 -4.78 -8.75
N LYS A 31 -23.33 -4.26 -9.91
CA LYS A 31 -23.35 -4.98 -11.19
C LYS A 31 -22.09 -5.82 -11.42
N LEU A 32 -21.15 -5.78 -10.48
CA LEU A 32 -19.93 -6.58 -10.49
C LEU A 32 -20.19 -7.97 -9.88
N PRO A 33 -19.43 -9.00 -10.31
CA PRO A 33 -19.40 -10.27 -9.61
C PRO A 33 -18.98 -10.07 -8.15
N ASN A 34 -19.85 -10.42 -7.20
CA ASN A 34 -19.56 -10.24 -5.78
C ASN A 34 -18.66 -11.39 -5.27
N PRO A 35 -17.40 -11.14 -4.88
CA PRO A 35 -16.48 -12.21 -4.44
C PRO A 35 -16.83 -12.74 -3.05
N SER A 36 -17.63 -12.03 -2.25
CA SER A 36 -17.91 -12.39 -0.86
C SER A 36 -18.83 -13.60 -0.67
N ARG A 37 -19.53 -14.06 -1.72
CA ARG A 37 -20.54 -15.14 -1.59
C ARG A 37 -20.07 -16.51 -2.09
N LYS A 38 -19.13 -16.56 -3.03
CA LYS A 38 -18.51 -17.79 -3.55
C LYS A 38 -17.12 -17.44 -4.09
N GLY A 39 -16.09 -18.16 -3.67
CA GLY A 39 -14.78 -18.07 -4.33
C GLY A 39 -14.93 -18.45 -5.81
N TYR A 40 -14.52 -17.56 -6.71
CA TYR A 40 -14.55 -17.82 -8.14
C TYR A 40 -13.37 -18.70 -8.56
N ARG A 41 -13.61 -19.63 -9.47
CA ARG A 41 -12.56 -20.37 -10.18
C ARG A 41 -12.21 -19.65 -11.48
N SER A 42 -11.02 -19.86 -12.02
CA SER A 42 -10.61 -19.28 -13.31
C SER A 42 -11.58 -19.65 -14.45
N SER A 43 -12.27 -20.79 -14.37
CA SER A 43 -13.32 -21.20 -15.30
C SER A 43 -14.54 -20.28 -15.30
N ASP A 44 -14.84 -19.65 -14.17
CA ASP A 44 -16.02 -18.80 -14.00
C ASP A 44 -15.84 -17.45 -14.72
N ALA A 45 -14.60 -17.05 -15.00
CA ALA A 45 -14.29 -15.83 -15.75
C ALA A 45 -14.55 -15.93 -17.26
N ARG A 46 -14.91 -17.13 -17.76
CA ARG A 46 -15.19 -17.34 -19.18
C ARG A 46 -16.48 -16.62 -19.59
N LEU A 47 -16.36 -15.69 -20.54
CA LEU A 47 -17.48 -14.93 -21.06
C LEU A 47 -18.25 -15.70 -22.14
N GLN A 48 -19.57 -15.69 -22.07
CA GLN A 48 -20.46 -16.20 -23.12
C GLN A 48 -21.26 -15.05 -23.71
N TRP A 49 -21.14 -14.85 -25.02
CA TRP A 49 -21.78 -13.74 -25.73
C TRP A 49 -22.99 -14.26 -26.50
N ARG A 50 -24.17 -13.69 -26.25
CA ARG A 50 -25.39 -13.94 -27.03
C ARG A 50 -25.84 -12.64 -27.68
N VAL A 51 -26.15 -12.69 -28.96
CA VAL A 51 -26.71 -11.56 -29.71
C VAL A 51 -28.14 -11.92 -30.09
N GLU A 52 -29.11 -11.27 -29.47
CA GLU A 52 -30.53 -11.48 -29.76
C GLU A 52 -31.17 -10.16 -30.19
N LYS A 53 -31.74 -10.11 -31.39
CA LYS A 53 -32.50 -8.96 -31.92
C LYS A 53 -31.77 -7.61 -31.80
N GLY A 54 -30.45 -7.60 -32.03
CA GLY A 54 -29.61 -6.40 -31.93
C GLY A 54 -29.16 -6.04 -30.51
N LYS A 55 -29.57 -6.79 -29.49
CA LYS A 55 -29.10 -6.66 -28.11
C LYS A 55 -28.00 -7.67 -27.82
N ILE A 56 -26.87 -7.19 -27.31
CA ILE A 56 -25.75 -8.03 -26.87
C ILE A 56 -25.94 -8.32 -25.39
N THR A 57 -25.95 -9.59 -25.02
CA THR A 57 -25.98 -10.07 -23.64
C THR A 57 -24.73 -10.90 -23.38
N VAL A 58 -24.11 -10.71 -22.22
CA VAL A 58 -22.86 -11.40 -21.86
C VAL A 58 -23.05 -12.07 -20.51
N GLU A 59 -22.63 -13.33 -20.42
CA GLU A 59 -22.71 -14.14 -19.21
C GLU A 59 -21.30 -14.48 -18.72
N GLY A 60 -21.12 -14.54 -17.41
CA GLY A 60 -19.83 -14.84 -16.78
C GLY A 60 -19.92 -14.66 -15.26
N PHE A 61 -19.01 -15.28 -14.52
CA PHE A 61 -19.00 -15.32 -13.05
C PHE A 61 -20.34 -15.76 -12.42
N GLY A 62 -21.07 -16.67 -13.10
CA GLY A 62 -22.40 -17.12 -12.69
C GLY A 62 -23.51 -16.07 -12.85
N MET A 63 -23.24 -14.92 -13.47
CA MET A 63 -24.21 -13.89 -13.79
C MET A 63 -24.72 -14.05 -15.24
N LYS A 64 -26.04 -13.95 -15.42
CA LYS A 64 -26.71 -14.05 -16.74
C LYS A 64 -26.65 -12.77 -17.56
N ASN A 65 -26.34 -11.64 -16.95
CA ASN A 65 -26.20 -10.35 -17.64
C ASN A 65 -25.08 -9.58 -16.94
N LEU A 66 -23.89 -9.64 -17.52
CA LEU A 66 -22.79 -8.75 -17.23
C LEU A 66 -22.96 -7.49 -18.08
N ASP A 67 -23.25 -6.37 -17.43
CA ASP A 67 -23.33 -5.08 -18.09
C ASP A 67 -21.92 -4.47 -18.17
N GLN A 68 -21.48 -4.13 -19.39
CA GLN A 68 -20.39 -3.15 -19.54
C GLN A 68 -20.85 -1.84 -18.90
N CYS A 69 -19.90 -1.02 -18.45
CA CYS A 69 -20.05 0.37 -18.03
C CYS A 69 -21.47 0.91 -18.30
N ALA A 70 -22.20 1.28 -17.25
CA ALA A 70 -23.20 2.30 -17.44
C ALA A 70 -22.42 3.51 -17.99
N GLY A 71 -22.39 3.69 -19.31
CA GLY A 71 -22.14 5.01 -19.84
C GLY A 71 -23.13 5.94 -19.15
N TYR A 72 -22.74 7.18 -18.89
CA TYR A 72 -23.73 8.25 -18.75
C TYR A 72 -24.79 7.99 -19.81
N SER A 73 -26.01 7.71 -19.35
CA SER A 73 -27.07 7.19 -20.21
C SER A 73 -27.08 8.06 -21.46
N LYS A 74 -26.83 7.47 -22.63
CA LYS A 74 -27.29 8.14 -23.84
C LYS A 74 -28.79 8.28 -23.66
N ASP A 75 -29.28 9.49 -23.83
CA ASP A 75 -30.69 9.74 -24.02
C ASP A 75 -31.21 8.76 -25.09
N ASP A 76 -31.95 7.74 -24.66
CA ASP A 76 -32.92 7.11 -25.53
C ASP A 76 -34.08 8.11 -25.63
N GLY A 77 -33.91 9.07 -26.55
CA GLY A 77 -34.98 9.93 -27.03
C GLY A 77 -36.04 9.09 -27.72
N ALA A 78 -36.91 8.44 -26.96
CA ALA A 78 -38.18 7.89 -27.41
C ALA A 78 -39.05 7.47 -26.21
N GLY A 79 -39.97 8.34 -25.79
CA GLY A 79 -41.30 7.92 -25.34
C GLY A 79 -41.46 7.14 -24.03
N VAL A 80 -40.64 7.37 -23.00
CA VAL A 80 -40.89 6.75 -21.68
C VAL A 80 -41.66 7.70 -20.74
N SER A 81 -42.85 7.27 -20.32
CA SER A 81 -43.78 7.98 -19.44
C SER A 81 -43.15 8.49 -18.13
N ARG A 82 -43.57 9.69 -17.71
CA ARG A 82 -43.13 10.46 -16.52
C ARG A 82 -43.16 9.66 -15.21
N ALA A 83 -44.02 8.63 -15.12
CA ALA A 83 -44.12 7.75 -13.96
C ALA A 83 -42.94 6.77 -13.81
N ASN A 84 -42.26 6.39 -14.90
CA ASN A 84 -41.11 5.49 -14.86
C ASN A 84 -39.79 6.21 -14.54
N LYS A 85 -39.68 7.52 -14.81
CA LYS A 85 -38.53 8.34 -14.40
C LYS A 85 -38.40 8.42 -12.87
N MET A 86 -39.52 8.59 -12.17
CA MET A 86 -39.53 8.65 -10.69
C MET A 86 -39.11 7.33 -10.06
N ARG A 87 -39.48 6.19 -10.68
CA ARG A 87 -39.08 4.86 -10.21
C ARG A 87 -37.60 4.57 -10.47
N HIS A 88 -37.04 5.04 -11.59
CA HIS A 88 -35.60 4.95 -11.88
C HIS A 88 -34.74 5.84 -10.96
N MET A 89 -35.21 7.05 -10.62
CA MET A 89 -34.54 7.93 -9.66
C MET A 89 -34.54 7.36 -8.24
N ILE A 90 -35.66 6.77 -7.80
CA ILE A 90 -35.75 6.11 -6.48
C ILE A 90 -34.88 4.85 -6.42
N ASP A 91 -34.75 4.11 -7.52
CA ASP A 91 -33.90 2.91 -7.59
C ASP A 91 -32.40 3.26 -7.67
N GLN A 92 -32.04 4.41 -8.25
CA GLN A 92 -30.69 5.00 -8.14
C GLN A 92 -30.38 5.47 -6.72
N TRP A 93 -31.36 6.02 -6.00
CA TRP A 93 -31.20 6.52 -4.63
C TRP A 93 -30.90 5.41 -3.61
N LYS A 94 -31.46 4.21 -3.81
CA LYS A 94 -31.30 3.07 -2.88
C LYS A 94 -30.09 2.18 -3.17
N LYS A 95 -29.41 2.35 -4.31
CA LYS A 95 -28.30 1.48 -4.76
C LYS A 95 -26.97 2.22 -4.85
N LYS A 96 -26.61 2.99 -3.81
CA LYS A 96 -25.22 3.46 -3.62
C LYS A 96 -24.34 2.29 -3.14
N GLY A 97 -24.17 1.28 -3.99
CA GLY A 97 -22.99 0.42 -3.90
C GLY A 97 -21.77 1.29 -4.21
N LYS A 98 -20.75 1.25 -3.34
CA LYS A 98 -19.49 1.99 -3.53
C LYS A 98 -18.98 1.78 -4.97
N CYS A 99 -18.91 2.85 -5.76
CA CYS A 99 -18.26 2.81 -7.06
C CYS A 99 -16.82 2.34 -6.87
N ARG A 100 -16.38 1.32 -7.62
CA ARG A 100 -14.98 0.87 -7.58
C ARG A 100 -14.04 1.81 -8.34
N SER A 101 -14.56 2.56 -9.32
CA SER A 101 -13.85 3.64 -9.99
C SER A 101 -14.34 5.00 -9.48
N VAL A 102 -13.40 5.87 -9.12
CA VAL A 102 -13.70 7.25 -8.74
C VAL A 102 -14.07 8.01 -10.02
N PRO A 103 -15.23 8.70 -10.08
CA PRO A 103 -15.57 9.52 -11.24
C PRO A 103 -14.51 10.63 -11.45
N SER A 104 -14.32 11.05 -12.70
CA SER A 104 -13.36 12.10 -13.07
C SER A 104 -13.64 13.39 -12.30
N MET A 105 -12.59 13.94 -11.67
CA MET A 105 -12.65 15.23 -10.98
C MET A 105 -12.53 16.42 -11.95
N ALA A 106 -12.18 16.17 -13.21
CA ALA A 106 -12.23 17.17 -14.27
C ALA A 106 -13.65 17.37 -14.85
N ASN A 107 -14.62 16.53 -14.45
CA ASN A 107 -16.02 16.72 -14.79
C ASN A 107 -16.71 17.58 -13.71
N PRO A 108 -17.24 18.77 -14.05
CA PRO A 108 -17.88 19.66 -13.07
C PRO A 108 -19.11 19.02 -12.40
N SER A 109 -19.82 18.12 -13.10
CA SER A 109 -20.98 17.39 -12.54
C SER A 109 -20.56 16.51 -11.35
N THR A 110 -19.36 15.93 -11.39
CA THR A 110 -18.82 15.11 -10.31
C THR A 110 -18.56 15.93 -9.04
N LEU A 111 -18.15 17.20 -9.21
CA LEU A 111 -17.81 18.07 -8.08
C LEU A 111 -19.05 18.53 -7.32
N CYS A 112 -20.19 18.65 -8.00
CA CYS A 112 -21.49 19.02 -7.42
C CYS A 112 -22.28 17.79 -6.91
N ASP A 113 -21.55 16.79 -6.40
CA ASP A 113 -22.07 15.50 -5.90
C ASP A 113 -22.97 14.72 -6.88
N GLY A 114 -22.87 15.02 -8.19
CA GLY A 114 -23.67 14.39 -9.24
C GLY A 114 -25.16 14.70 -9.19
N ASN A 115 -25.58 15.72 -8.44
CA ASN A 115 -26.99 16.10 -8.29
C ASN A 115 -27.53 16.87 -9.51
N GLU A 116 -26.65 17.58 -10.22
CA GLU A 116 -26.99 18.44 -11.36
C GLU A 116 -25.98 18.13 -12.50
N GLU A 117 -26.49 17.83 -13.70
CA GLU A 117 -25.66 17.59 -14.89
C GLU A 117 -25.22 18.93 -15.47
N ILE A 118 -23.90 19.10 -15.63
CA ILE A 118 -23.28 20.34 -16.11
C ILE A 118 -22.59 20.04 -17.44
N HIS A 119 -23.07 20.68 -18.51
CA HIS A 119 -22.50 20.54 -19.85
C HIS A 119 -21.87 21.83 -20.38
N SER A 120 -22.36 22.98 -19.90
CA SER A 120 -22.00 24.30 -20.39
C SER A 120 -21.83 25.30 -19.25
N GLU A 121 -21.23 26.45 -19.54
CA GLU A 121 -21.13 27.57 -18.61
C GLU A 121 -22.50 28.07 -18.15
N GLU A 122 -23.52 28.05 -19.01
CA GLU A 122 -24.88 28.44 -18.64
C GLU A 122 -25.43 27.56 -17.52
N ASP A 123 -25.15 26.25 -17.56
CA ASP A 123 -25.61 25.32 -16.51
C ASP A 123 -25.00 25.65 -15.15
N VAL A 124 -23.76 26.18 -15.13
CA VAL A 124 -23.06 26.60 -13.89
C VAL A 124 -23.80 27.76 -13.23
N LEU A 125 -24.36 28.69 -14.01
CA LEU A 125 -25.09 29.86 -13.50
C LEU A 125 -26.41 29.48 -12.82
N TYR A 126 -26.99 28.32 -13.16
CA TYR A 126 -28.26 27.85 -12.60
C TYR A 126 -28.07 26.86 -11.43
N LEU A 127 -26.83 26.61 -11.01
CA LEU A 127 -26.54 25.72 -9.89
C LEU A 127 -27.16 26.23 -8.59
N LYS A 128 -27.86 25.34 -7.89
CA LYS A 128 -28.48 25.67 -6.60
C LYS A 128 -27.48 25.58 -5.45
N HIS A 129 -26.52 24.68 -5.58
CA HIS A 129 -25.55 24.37 -4.55
C HIS A 129 -24.16 24.24 -5.16
N LEU A 130 -23.24 25.11 -4.73
CA LEU A 130 -21.84 25.05 -5.10
C LEU A 130 -21.08 24.10 -4.17
N PRO A 131 -20.02 23.43 -4.65
CA PRO A 131 -19.13 22.65 -3.81
C PRO A 131 -18.34 23.56 -2.86
N ASP A 132 -18.23 23.18 -1.59
CA ASP A 132 -17.66 24.03 -0.54
C ASP A 132 -16.11 24.01 -0.49
N PHE A 133 -15.46 22.92 -0.94
CA PHE A 133 -13.99 22.74 -0.86
C PHE A 133 -13.38 23.16 0.51
N ASP A 134 -14.08 22.87 1.60
CA ASP A 134 -13.70 23.24 2.97
C ASP A 134 -13.51 24.75 3.17
N GLY A 135 -14.26 25.58 2.42
CA GLY A 135 -14.16 27.04 2.45
C GLY A 135 -12.86 27.59 1.83
N ALA A 136 -12.10 26.78 1.09
CA ALA A 136 -10.84 27.21 0.48
C ALA A 136 -11.04 28.28 -0.61
N LEU A 137 -12.22 28.31 -1.26
CA LEU A 137 -12.55 29.21 -2.35
C LEU A 137 -13.86 29.94 -2.09
N SER A 138 -13.97 31.16 -2.59
CA SER A 138 -15.25 31.89 -2.55
C SER A 138 -16.24 31.33 -3.58
N PRO A 139 -17.57 31.52 -3.40
CA PRO A 139 -18.58 31.07 -4.35
C PRO A 139 -18.31 31.50 -5.81
N SER A 140 -17.92 32.77 -6.01
CA SER A 140 -17.57 33.29 -7.35
C SER A 140 -16.33 32.60 -7.95
N GLN A 141 -15.36 32.22 -7.12
CA GLN A 141 -14.19 31.48 -7.58
C GLN A 141 -14.56 30.03 -7.96
N ILE A 142 -15.48 29.42 -7.21
CA ILE A 142 -15.96 28.07 -7.50
C ILE A 142 -16.73 28.04 -8.82
N GLU A 143 -17.65 28.98 -9.04
CA GLU A 143 -18.36 29.15 -10.32
C GLU A 143 -17.37 29.30 -11.48
N ARG A 144 -16.33 30.12 -11.29
CA ARG A 144 -15.28 30.30 -12.31
C ARG A 144 -14.54 29.00 -12.63
N ILE A 145 -14.17 28.20 -11.63
CA ILE A 145 -13.53 26.89 -11.88
C ILE A 145 -14.47 25.95 -12.63
N LEU A 146 -15.74 25.86 -12.21
CA LEU A 146 -16.72 25.02 -12.87
C LEU A 146 -16.92 25.45 -14.33
N ALA A 147 -17.02 26.75 -14.60
CA ALA A 147 -17.09 27.29 -15.96
C ALA A 147 -15.84 26.93 -16.78
N ILE A 148 -14.63 27.09 -16.23
CA ILE A 148 -13.38 26.70 -16.91
C ILE A 148 -13.39 25.19 -17.26
N LEU A 149 -13.89 24.33 -16.37
CA LEU A 149 -13.97 22.89 -16.62
C LEU A 149 -14.91 22.53 -17.78
N THR A 150 -15.92 23.36 -18.07
CA THR A 150 -16.81 23.17 -19.23
C THR A 150 -16.15 23.51 -20.58
N ALA A 151 -14.98 24.17 -20.58
CA ALA A 151 -14.29 24.62 -21.78
C ALA A 151 -13.07 23.72 -22.14
N PRO A 152 -13.26 22.55 -22.79
CA PRO A 152 -12.21 21.52 -22.92
C PRO A 152 -10.92 22.00 -23.60
N TYR A 153 -11.00 22.89 -24.60
CA TYR A 153 -9.86 23.35 -25.39
C TYR A 153 -8.94 24.34 -24.66
N VAL A 154 -9.47 25.13 -23.73
CA VAL A 154 -8.71 26.17 -23.00
C VAL A 154 -8.64 25.87 -21.51
N ARG A 155 -9.12 24.70 -21.09
CA ARG A 155 -9.23 24.27 -19.69
C ARG A 155 -7.89 24.36 -18.96
N ILE A 156 -6.87 23.69 -19.49
CA ILE A 156 -5.56 23.57 -18.83
C ILE A 156 -4.91 24.95 -18.62
N PRO A 157 -4.72 25.80 -19.66
CA PRO A 157 -4.09 27.10 -19.45
C PRO A 157 -4.91 28.01 -18.52
N LEU A 158 -6.25 28.00 -18.60
CA LEU A 158 -7.09 28.79 -17.70
C LEU A 158 -7.04 28.30 -16.25
N LEU A 159 -7.02 26.99 -16.01
CA LEU A 159 -6.87 26.43 -14.66
C LEU A 159 -5.49 26.74 -14.08
N LEU A 160 -4.43 26.53 -14.86
CA LEU A 160 -3.07 26.84 -14.41
C LEU A 160 -2.94 28.33 -14.07
N ALA A 161 -3.45 29.22 -14.92
CA ALA A 161 -3.47 30.67 -14.65
C ALA A 161 -4.33 31.04 -13.43
N PHE A 162 -5.43 30.31 -13.18
CA PHE A 162 -6.28 30.54 -12.01
C PHE A 162 -5.52 30.23 -10.71
N PHE A 163 -4.78 29.11 -10.69
CA PHE A 163 -4.06 28.61 -9.52
C PHE A 163 -2.64 29.17 -9.34
N SER A 164 -2.00 29.68 -10.40
CA SER A 164 -0.66 30.30 -10.32
C SER A 164 -0.68 31.70 -9.70
N ASP A 165 -1.87 32.29 -9.51
CA ASP A 165 -2.03 33.57 -8.84
C ASP A 165 -1.52 33.52 -7.38
N ARG A 166 -0.62 34.45 -7.04
CA ARG A 166 0.10 34.47 -5.75
C ARG A 166 -0.81 34.56 -4.54
N ASP A 167 -1.98 35.19 -4.65
CA ASP A 167 -2.91 35.32 -3.54
C ASP A 167 -3.68 34.01 -3.32
N ARG A 168 -4.02 33.32 -4.42
CA ARG A 168 -4.86 32.12 -4.40
C ARG A 168 -4.08 30.82 -4.32
N CYS A 169 -2.83 30.76 -4.72
CA CYS A 169 -2.11 29.50 -4.91
C CYS A 169 -2.11 28.56 -3.68
N GLY A 170 -2.21 29.11 -2.48
CA GLY A 170 -2.37 28.34 -1.23
C GLY A 170 -3.60 27.44 -1.14
N VAL A 171 -4.64 27.67 -1.95
CA VAL A 171 -5.84 26.80 -1.97
C VAL A 171 -5.50 25.39 -2.43
N LEU A 172 -4.42 25.21 -3.17
CA LEU A 172 -3.90 23.91 -3.59
C LEU A 172 -3.33 23.09 -2.42
N ALA A 173 -3.36 23.58 -1.18
CA ALA A 173 -3.24 22.73 0.00
C ALA A 173 -4.45 21.77 0.19
N ASN A 174 -5.61 22.07 -0.43
CA ASN A 174 -6.78 21.22 -0.41
C ASN A 174 -6.63 20.03 -1.39
N PRO A 175 -6.67 18.77 -0.92
CA PRO A 175 -6.52 17.60 -1.79
C PRO A 175 -7.55 17.48 -2.91
N ARG A 176 -8.81 17.93 -2.70
CA ARG A 176 -9.83 17.87 -3.75
C ARG A 176 -9.50 18.80 -4.91
N LEU A 177 -8.95 19.99 -4.63
CA LEU A 177 -8.51 20.93 -5.68
C LEU A 177 -7.28 20.40 -6.42
N GLN A 178 -6.35 19.74 -5.70
CA GLN A 178 -5.25 19.01 -6.34
C GLN A 178 -5.76 17.94 -7.30
N MET A 179 -6.79 17.17 -6.92
CA MET A 179 -7.38 16.15 -7.78
C MET A 179 -8.06 16.76 -9.01
N VAL A 180 -8.70 17.94 -8.90
CA VAL A 180 -9.30 18.64 -10.05
C VAL A 180 -8.22 19.02 -11.06
N LEU A 181 -7.12 19.60 -10.60
CA LEU A 181 -6.03 20.01 -11.48
C LEU A 181 -5.29 18.79 -12.07
N ASP A 182 -4.95 17.79 -11.25
CA ASP A 182 -4.33 16.54 -11.72
C ASP A 182 -5.22 15.83 -12.75
N ALA A 183 -6.53 15.78 -12.53
CA ALA A 183 -7.49 15.20 -13.48
C ALA A 183 -7.53 15.98 -14.79
N ALA A 184 -7.56 17.32 -14.73
CA ALA A 184 -7.63 18.16 -15.92
C ALA A 184 -6.38 18.04 -16.80
N LEU A 185 -5.20 17.82 -16.21
CA LEU A 185 -3.94 17.68 -16.95
C LEU A 185 -3.71 16.25 -17.47
N TYR A 186 -3.89 15.24 -16.62
CA TYR A 186 -3.37 13.89 -16.88
C TYR A 186 -4.43 12.85 -17.28
N GLU A 187 -5.73 13.14 -17.14
CA GLU A 187 -6.73 12.18 -17.58
C GLU A 187 -6.72 12.02 -19.10
N PRO A 188 -6.94 10.78 -19.59
CA PRO A 188 -7.08 10.54 -21.02
C PRO A 188 -8.30 11.29 -21.55
N GLY A 189 -8.08 12.09 -22.59
CA GLY A 189 -9.09 12.96 -23.18
C GLY A 189 -9.69 12.38 -24.46
N ARG A 190 -10.90 12.85 -24.80
CA ARG A 190 -11.43 12.74 -26.17
C ARG A 190 -10.75 13.80 -27.02
N TRP A 191 -9.52 13.53 -27.43
CA TRP A 191 -8.81 14.36 -28.38
C TRP A 191 -8.61 13.58 -29.67
N ALA A 192 -8.68 14.26 -30.81
CA ALA A 192 -8.32 13.72 -32.10
C ALA A 192 -7.61 14.82 -32.90
N SER A 193 -6.30 14.96 -32.73
CA SER A 193 -5.51 15.63 -33.78
C SER A 193 -5.74 14.84 -35.05
N THR A 194 -6.09 15.53 -36.15
CA THR A 194 -6.31 14.91 -37.45
C THR A 194 -5.24 13.85 -37.69
N PRO A 195 -5.62 12.56 -37.86
CA PRO A 195 -4.63 11.51 -37.96
C PRO A 195 -3.76 11.82 -39.17
N GLN A 196 -2.48 12.16 -38.93
CA GLN A 196 -1.50 11.91 -39.96
C GLN A 196 -1.57 10.41 -40.20
N SER A 197 -2.13 10.07 -41.36
CA SER A 197 -2.31 8.74 -41.88
C SER A 197 -1.09 7.85 -41.61
N THR A 198 -1.07 7.19 -40.46
CA THR A 198 -0.13 6.11 -40.18
C THR A 198 -0.96 4.88 -39.86
N THR A 199 -1.12 4.08 -40.90
CA THR A 199 -1.56 2.67 -40.95
C THR A 199 -3.06 2.40 -41.04
N ALA A 200 -3.36 1.46 -41.93
CA ALA A 200 -4.64 1.07 -42.52
C ALA A 200 -5.68 0.44 -41.55
N PHE A 201 -5.56 0.65 -40.24
CA PHE A 201 -6.47 0.07 -39.25
C PHE A 201 -7.62 1.02 -38.90
N LYS A 202 -8.77 0.78 -39.53
CA LYS A 202 -10.03 1.46 -39.19
C LYS A 202 -10.60 0.81 -37.92
N ILE A 203 -10.47 1.46 -36.77
CA ILE A 203 -11.10 0.99 -35.53
C ILE A 203 -12.63 1.08 -35.71
N PRO A 204 -13.40 0.01 -35.46
CA PRO A 204 -14.86 0.06 -35.53
C PRO A 204 -15.44 1.02 -34.48
N GLY A 205 -15.93 2.18 -34.90
CA GLY A 205 -16.61 3.16 -34.05
C GLY A 205 -16.45 4.60 -34.55
N PRO A 206 -17.20 5.56 -34.00
CA PRO A 206 -16.96 6.98 -34.26
C PRO A 206 -15.59 7.37 -33.72
N VAL A 207 -14.77 8.04 -34.54
CA VAL A 207 -13.42 8.52 -34.16
C VAL A 207 -13.49 9.44 -32.94
N GLU A 208 -14.60 10.14 -32.76
CA GLU A 208 -14.92 11.01 -31.62
C GLU A 208 -15.00 10.28 -30.26
N ASN A 209 -15.21 8.96 -30.26
CA ASN A 209 -15.22 8.14 -29.05
C ASN A 209 -13.86 7.49 -28.74
N THR A 210 -12.85 7.77 -29.57
CA THR A 210 -11.49 7.26 -29.34
C THR A 210 -10.82 8.16 -28.32
N TYR A 211 -10.41 7.59 -27.20
CA TYR A 211 -9.61 8.29 -26.19
C TYR A 211 -8.14 8.18 -26.58
N ILE A 212 -7.41 9.29 -26.53
CA ILE A 212 -5.96 9.26 -26.66
C ILE A 212 -5.36 9.02 -25.29
N ARG A 213 -4.37 8.12 -25.24
CA ARG A 213 -3.62 7.76 -24.03
C ARG A 213 -3.02 8.99 -23.33
N ASP A 214 -2.58 9.97 -24.12
CA ASP A 214 -1.75 11.10 -23.73
C ASP A 214 -2.56 12.41 -23.48
N GLY A 215 -3.86 12.30 -23.19
CA GLY A 215 -4.64 13.40 -22.61
C GLY A 215 -4.70 14.72 -23.42
N LEU A 216 -5.17 15.79 -22.78
CA LEU A 216 -5.19 17.14 -23.36
C LEU A 216 -3.86 17.88 -23.19
N LEU A 217 -3.08 17.54 -22.15
CA LEU A 217 -1.78 18.19 -21.89
C LEU A 217 -0.81 18.01 -23.05
N MET A 218 -0.83 16.86 -23.73
CA MET A 218 -0.01 16.67 -24.94
C MET A 218 -0.34 17.71 -26.00
N ASN A 219 -1.63 17.99 -26.25
CA ASN A 219 -2.04 19.01 -27.22
C ASN A 219 -1.50 20.40 -26.85
N GLU A 220 -1.63 20.78 -25.58
CA GLU A 220 -1.11 22.06 -25.09
C GLU A 220 0.41 22.16 -25.24
N LEU A 221 1.16 21.09 -24.97
CA LEU A 221 2.61 21.09 -25.13
C LEU A 221 3.06 21.12 -26.59
N LEU A 222 2.30 20.52 -27.51
CA LEU A 222 2.62 20.58 -28.94
C LEU A 222 2.43 21.98 -29.54
N HIS A 223 1.53 22.79 -28.96
CA HIS A 223 1.15 24.09 -29.53
C HIS A 223 1.59 25.30 -28.71
N CYS A 224 1.61 25.21 -27.38
CA CYS A 224 1.89 26.30 -26.44
C CYS A 224 2.70 25.84 -25.20
N PRO A 225 3.87 25.20 -25.36
CA PRO A 225 4.64 24.66 -24.24
C PRO A 225 5.19 25.74 -23.28
N GLU A 226 5.52 26.93 -23.81
CA GLU A 226 6.02 28.07 -23.01
C GLU A 226 5.01 28.51 -21.95
N GLN A 227 3.73 28.63 -22.31
CA GLN A 227 2.68 29.08 -21.38
C GLN A 227 2.49 28.09 -20.23
N ILE A 228 2.64 26.79 -20.51
CA ILE A 228 2.61 25.75 -19.49
C ILE A 228 3.84 25.87 -18.57
N ALA A 229 5.03 26.07 -19.14
CA ALA A 229 6.26 26.22 -18.37
C ALA A 229 6.21 27.43 -17.42
N VAL A 230 5.74 28.58 -17.91
CA VAL A 230 5.60 29.81 -17.12
C VAL A 230 4.58 29.60 -16.00
N ALA A 231 3.37 29.11 -16.30
CA ALA A 231 2.32 28.97 -15.29
C ALA A 231 2.69 27.95 -14.20
N VAL A 232 3.34 26.84 -14.57
CA VAL A 232 3.84 25.84 -13.61
C VAL A 232 5.05 26.40 -12.84
N GLY A 233 5.94 27.14 -13.50
CA GLY A 233 7.09 27.79 -12.86
C GLY A 233 6.68 28.83 -11.83
N ASP A 234 5.69 29.66 -12.14
CA ASP A 234 5.11 30.66 -11.23
C ASP A 234 4.49 29.99 -9.99
N LEU A 235 3.83 28.84 -10.18
CA LEU A 235 3.26 28.06 -9.08
C LEU A 235 4.38 27.54 -8.16
N VAL A 236 5.48 27.02 -8.71
CA VAL A 236 6.65 26.58 -7.92
C VAL A 236 7.32 27.76 -7.19
N ASP A 237 7.47 28.91 -7.83
CA ASP A 237 8.03 30.10 -7.18
C ASP A 237 7.14 30.58 -6.03
N ALA A 238 5.83 30.70 -6.27
CA ALA A 238 4.87 31.10 -5.25
C ALA A 238 4.78 30.08 -4.10
N ALA A 239 5.03 28.80 -4.36
CA ALA A 239 5.16 27.78 -3.33
C ALA A 239 6.45 27.97 -2.52
N ALA A 240 7.59 28.16 -3.17
CA ALA A 240 8.87 28.35 -2.50
C ALA A 240 8.90 29.60 -1.61
N GLU A 241 8.21 30.69 -2.01
CA GLU A 241 8.05 31.90 -1.19
C GLU A 241 7.27 31.68 0.11
N ARG A 242 6.46 30.61 0.19
CA ARG A 242 5.64 30.26 1.37
C ARG A 242 6.33 29.27 2.30
N ASP A 243 7.59 28.92 2.06
CA ASP A 243 8.38 28.11 2.98
C ASP A 243 8.67 28.91 4.25
N THR A 244 8.14 28.42 5.38
CA THR A 244 8.34 29.03 6.70
C THR A 244 9.56 28.48 7.43
N GLY A 245 10.29 27.56 6.80
CA GLY A 245 11.38 26.84 7.45
C GLY A 245 10.90 25.61 8.24
N ARG A 246 9.60 25.46 8.49
CA ARG A 246 9.05 24.34 9.27
C ARG A 246 8.43 23.27 8.37
N ASP A 247 8.83 22.04 8.63
CA ASP A 247 8.40 20.78 7.99
C ASP A 247 7.08 20.22 8.57
N THR A 248 6.27 21.08 9.21
CA THR A 248 4.91 20.79 9.71
C THR A 248 3.92 21.88 9.34
N ALA A 249 4.36 22.91 8.61
CA ALA A 249 3.53 24.06 8.30
C ALA A 249 2.39 23.64 7.34
N PRO A 250 1.20 24.25 7.45
CA PRO A 250 0.12 24.01 6.48
C PRO A 250 0.53 24.27 5.02
N SER A 251 1.49 25.17 4.79
CA SER A 251 2.06 25.45 3.47
C SER A 251 2.83 24.28 2.85
N GLN A 252 3.26 23.30 3.67
CA GLN A 252 3.98 22.11 3.20
C GLN A 252 3.19 21.34 2.15
N ARG A 253 1.88 21.16 2.34
CA ARG A 253 1.03 20.42 1.40
C ARG A 253 0.99 21.05 0.01
N TYR A 254 0.93 22.39 -0.03
CA TYR A 254 0.97 23.13 -1.28
C TYR A 254 2.36 23.03 -1.94
N ILE A 255 3.44 23.16 -1.17
CA ILE A 255 4.81 23.09 -1.68
C ILE A 255 5.12 21.71 -2.28
N LEU A 256 4.75 20.64 -1.57
CA LEU A 256 4.89 19.27 -2.06
C LEU A 256 4.06 19.03 -3.32
N TYR A 257 2.83 19.56 -3.37
CA TYR A 257 2.00 19.50 -4.57
C TYR A 257 2.61 20.23 -5.76
N ALA A 258 3.11 21.45 -5.55
CA ALA A 258 3.79 22.24 -6.58
C ALA A 258 5.01 21.50 -7.16
N ALA A 259 5.85 20.95 -6.28
CA ALA A 259 7.00 20.14 -6.65
C ALA A 259 6.59 18.91 -7.48
N ARG A 260 5.55 18.19 -7.01
CA ARG A 260 5.01 17.00 -7.68
C ARG A 260 4.45 17.32 -9.07
N LEU A 261 3.63 18.37 -9.17
CA LEU A 261 3.03 18.82 -10.42
C LEU A 261 4.12 19.19 -11.43
N ALA A 262 5.08 20.03 -11.04
CA ALA A 262 6.15 20.47 -11.92
C ALA A 262 7.05 19.31 -12.37
N ALA A 263 7.38 18.38 -11.47
CA ALA A 263 8.15 17.20 -11.82
C ALA A 263 7.40 16.30 -12.82
N ARG A 264 6.10 16.05 -12.61
CA ARG A 264 5.27 15.27 -13.54
C ARG A 264 5.15 15.95 -14.90
N VAL A 265 4.92 17.27 -14.95
CA VAL A 265 4.90 18.02 -16.21
C VAL A 265 6.25 17.92 -16.92
N CYS A 266 7.37 18.07 -16.21
CA CYS A 266 8.71 17.92 -16.79
C CYS A 266 8.95 16.53 -17.40
N ILE A 267 8.63 15.46 -16.67
CA ILE A 267 8.71 14.08 -17.19
C ILE A 267 7.79 13.91 -18.42
N TYR A 268 6.60 14.50 -18.37
CA TYR A 268 5.63 14.43 -19.46
C TYR A 268 6.14 15.13 -20.73
N VAL A 269 6.77 16.30 -20.58
CA VAL A 269 7.41 17.01 -21.69
C VAL A 269 8.49 16.13 -22.31
N GLY A 270 9.37 15.51 -21.51
CA GLY A 270 10.36 14.56 -22.00
C GLY A 270 9.74 13.41 -22.82
N HIS A 271 8.62 12.86 -22.36
CA HIS A 271 7.88 11.84 -23.10
C HIS A 271 7.32 12.33 -24.44
N VAL A 272 6.75 13.54 -24.48
CA VAL A 272 6.24 14.15 -25.71
C VAL A 272 7.38 14.44 -26.69
N THR A 273 8.52 14.92 -26.21
CA THR A 273 9.73 15.15 -27.02
C THR A 273 10.24 13.86 -27.64
N GLU A 274 10.27 12.75 -26.90
CA GLU A 274 10.69 11.44 -27.42
C GLU A 274 9.74 10.92 -28.53
N LEU A 275 8.42 11.08 -28.34
CA LEU A 275 7.41 10.59 -29.29
C LEU A 275 7.25 11.48 -30.54
N TYR A 276 7.40 12.80 -30.38
CA TYR A 276 7.04 13.79 -31.41
C TYR A 276 8.20 14.71 -31.79
N GLY A 277 9.45 14.42 -31.39
CA GLY A 277 10.62 15.27 -31.62
C GLY A 277 10.88 15.69 -33.07
N GLY A 278 10.30 15.00 -34.06
CA GLY A 278 10.35 15.41 -35.48
C GLY A 278 9.23 16.35 -35.96
N LYS A 279 8.23 16.66 -35.12
CA LYS A 279 7.00 17.40 -35.49
C LYS A 279 6.76 18.68 -34.67
N VAL A 280 7.56 18.92 -33.64
CA VAL A 280 7.47 20.09 -32.78
C VAL A 280 8.60 21.06 -33.12
N GLU A 281 8.39 22.35 -32.91
CA GLU A 281 9.48 23.32 -32.83
C GLU A 281 10.34 22.97 -31.60
N GLY A 282 11.39 22.16 -31.82
CA GLY A 282 12.23 21.61 -30.75
C GLY A 282 12.75 22.68 -29.80
N GLU A 283 13.08 23.87 -30.32
CA GLU A 283 13.53 25.01 -29.53
C GLU A 283 12.54 25.42 -28.42
N LYS A 284 11.23 25.44 -28.70
CA LYS A 284 10.20 25.81 -27.71
C LYS A 284 10.05 24.75 -26.62
N MET A 285 10.22 23.49 -27.00
CA MET A 285 10.14 22.38 -26.04
C MET A 285 11.39 22.34 -25.14
N ASP A 286 12.56 22.62 -25.71
CA ASP A 286 13.81 22.74 -24.97
C ASP A 286 13.78 23.93 -24.01
N GLU A 287 13.20 25.07 -24.43
CA GLU A 287 12.99 26.22 -23.54
C GLU A 287 12.01 25.90 -22.40
N CYS A 288 10.87 25.27 -22.71
CA CYS A 288 9.91 24.77 -21.72
C CYS A 288 10.59 23.87 -20.68
N MET A 289 11.40 22.90 -21.14
CA MET A 289 12.18 22.01 -20.28
C MET A 289 13.21 22.76 -19.44
N SER A 290 13.94 23.71 -20.03
CA SER A 290 14.94 24.52 -19.34
C SER A 290 14.34 25.32 -18.19
N ILE A 291 13.19 25.97 -18.44
CA ILE A 291 12.44 26.72 -17.43
C ILE A 291 12.05 25.79 -16.28
N LEU A 292 11.36 24.68 -16.57
CA LEU A 292 10.91 23.74 -15.55
C LEU A 292 12.09 23.17 -14.76
N ARG A 293 13.17 22.76 -15.43
CA ARG A 293 14.38 22.23 -14.78
C ARG A 293 14.98 23.23 -13.80
N SER A 294 15.12 24.49 -14.20
CA SER A 294 15.69 25.55 -13.33
C SER A 294 14.90 25.71 -12.03
N LYS A 295 13.58 25.51 -12.07
CA LYS A 295 12.71 25.55 -10.89
C LYS A 295 12.89 24.32 -10.02
N LEU A 296 13.00 23.14 -10.64
CA LEU A 296 13.15 21.85 -9.93
C LEU A 296 14.52 21.68 -9.28
N THR A 297 15.60 22.20 -9.86
CA THR A 297 16.96 22.16 -9.28
C THR A 297 17.26 23.31 -8.33
N GLY A 298 16.41 24.35 -8.32
CA GLY A 298 16.59 25.54 -7.51
C GLY A 298 16.09 25.38 -6.08
N LYS A 299 15.30 26.37 -5.62
CA LYS A 299 14.86 26.47 -4.23
C LYS A 299 14.05 25.25 -3.77
N ILE A 300 13.23 24.67 -4.64
CA ILE A 300 12.33 23.58 -4.25
C ILE A 300 13.11 22.32 -3.84
N TRP A 301 14.20 21.99 -4.55
CA TRP A 301 15.10 20.89 -4.18
C TRP A 301 15.66 21.08 -2.77
N SER A 302 16.22 22.26 -2.49
CA SER A 302 16.78 22.59 -1.18
C SER A 302 15.73 22.50 -0.06
N ILE A 303 14.50 22.97 -0.31
CA ILE A 303 13.40 22.91 0.66
C ILE A 303 13.06 21.46 1.00
N VAL A 304 12.83 20.61 0.00
CA VAL A 304 12.43 19.21 0.22
C VAL A 304 13.59 18.40 0.82
N SER A 305 14.83 18.61 0.39
CA SER A 305 16.02 17.98 0.99
C SER A 305 16.18 18.34 2.47
N ARG A 306 15.98 19.61 2.81
CA ARG A 306 16.02 20.07 4.20
C ARG A 306 14.89 19.48 5.06
N TRP A 307 13.69 19.32 4.51
CA TRP A 307 12.59 18.66 5.21
C TRP A 307 12.82 17.17 5.41
N CYS A 308 13.44 16.51 4.43
CA CYS A 308 13.87 15.12 4.54
C CYS A 308 14.83 14.96 5.74
N GLU A 309 15.92 15.73 5.77
CA GLU A 309 16.88 15.70 6.90
C GLU A 309 16.23 16.07 8.24
N SER A 310 15.40 17.12 8.28
CA SER A 310 14.79 17.58 9.51
C SER A 310 13.79 16.56 10.07
N SER A 311 13.00 15.92 9.20
CA SER A 311 12.02 14.91 9.60
C SER A 311 12.71 13.62 10.07
N MET A 312 13.79 13.21 9.40
CA MET A 312 14.64 12.09 9.84
C MET A 312 15.25 12.36 11.23
N ARG A 313 15.87 13.53 11.45
CA ARG A 313 16.46 13.90 12.76
C ARG A 313 15.43 13.94 13.88
N LYS A 314 14.20 14.37 13.58
CA LYS A 314 13.07 14.41 14.53
C LYS A 314 12.31 13.09 14.64
N ARG A 315 12.74 12.04 13.92
CA ARG A 315 12.13 10.70 13.87
C ARG A 315 10.68 10.66 13.37
N ARG A 316 10.23 11.67 12.63
CA ARG A 316 8.92 11.66 11.98
C ARG A 316 8.97 10.91 10.65
N TYR A 317 8.81 9.59 10.73
CA TYR A 317 8.98 8.70 9.57
C TYR A 317 7.96 8.96 8.46
N GLU A 318 6.71 9.27 8.78
CA GLU A 318 5.69 9.55 7.74
C GLU A 318 6.04 10.78 6.90
N ASP A 319 6.43 11.87 7.56
CA ASP A 319 6.85 13.10 6.91
C ASP A 319 8.17 12.90 6.12
N ALA A 320 9.11 12.12 6.67
CA ALA A 320 10.35 11.78 6.00
C ALA A 320 10.11 10.89 4.76
N ASN A 321 9.23 9.88 4.86
CA ASN A 321 8.81 9.04 3.75
C ASN A 321 8.18 9.90 2.64
N CYS A 322 7.29 10.82 3.02
CA CYS A 322 6.68 11.76 2.08
C CYS A 322 7.73 12.64 1.39
N ALA A 323 8.67 13.22 2.14
CA ALA A 323 9.75 14.04 1.58
C ALA A 323 10.66 13.23 0.63
N HIS A 324 11.05 12.01 1.02
CA HIS A 324 11.83 11.10 0.17
C HIS A 324 11.12 10.76 -1.14
N ALA A 325 9.81 10.51 -1.09
CA ALA A 325 9.03 10.24 -2.30
C ALA A 325 9.01 11.44 -3.26
N HIS A 326 8.92 12.65 -2.74
CA HIS A 326 8.97 13.87 -3.56
C HIS A 326 10.38 14.12 -4.11
N LEU A 327 11.44 13.89 -3.33
CA LEU A 327 12.83 13.95 -3.82
C LEU A 327 13.08 12.95 -4.95
N LEU A 328 12.53 11.74 -4.85
CA LEU A 328 12.63 10.74 -5.92
C LEU A 328 11.98 11.21 -7.21
N LEU A 329 10.82 11.85 -7.12
CA LEU A 329 10.13 12.37 -8.29
C LEU A 329 10.88 13.57 -8.91
N LEU A 330 11.44 14.45 -8.08
CA LEU A 330 12.33 15.54 -8.53
C LEU A 330 13.58 14.98 -9.21
N ALA A 331 14.19 13.93 -8.65
CA ALA A 331 15.34 13.23 -9.21
C ALA A 331 15.00 12.57 -10.56
N ALA A 332 13.82 11.96 -10.70
CA ALA A 332 13.35 11.40 -11.97
C ALA A 332 13.16 12.46 -13.06
N ALA A 333 12.62 13.63 -12.70
CA ALA A 333 12.51 14.76 -13.61
C ALA A 333 13.89 15.26 -14.07
N ARG A 334 14.89 15.29 -13.19
CA ARG A 334 16.29 15.63 -13.54
C ARG A 334 16.93 14.58 -14.46
N GLY A 335 16.73 13.29 -14.16
CA GLY A 335 17.29 12.16 -14.91
C GLY A 335 16.69 11.92 -16.29
N SER A 336 15.66 12.67 -16.67
CA SER A 336 15.06 12.61 -18.02
C SER A 336 15.89 13.35 -19.08
N TYR A 337 17.08 13.86 -18.73
CA TYR A 337 17.94 14.66 -19.59
C TYR A 337 19.43 14.31 -19.44
N GLN A 338 20.27 14.84 -20.34
CA GLN A 338 21.72 14.77 -20.25
C GLN A 338 22.23 15.62 -19.06
N MET A 339 22.62 14.93 -18.00
CA MET A 339 23.19 15.52 -16.80
C MET A 339 24.72 15.54 -16.92
N ASP A 340 25.36 16.48 -16.23
CA ASP A 340 26.81 16.39 -16.01
C ASP A 340 27.14 15.29 -14.97
N ASP A 341 28.41 14.95 -14.83
CA ASP A 341 28.84 13.85 -13.94
C ASP A 341 28.53 14.14 -12.45
N ASP A 342 28.59 15.41 -12.04
CA ASP A 342 28.36 15.84 -10.66
C ASP A 342 26.86 15.77 -10.32
N GLU A 343 26.01 16.32 -11.17
CA GLU A 343 24.55 16.22 -11.06
C GLU A 343 24.09 14.76 -11.10
N THR A 344 24.69 13.95 -11.98
CA THR A 344 24.36 12.52 -12.09
C THR A 344 24.66 11.80 -10.78
N SER A 345 25.80 12.13 -10.17
CA SER A 345 26.22 11.57 -8.88
C SER A 345 25.26 11.97 -7.75
N GLU A 346 24.86 13.24 -7.67
CA GLU A 346 23.88 13.74 -6.68
C GLU A 346 22.52 13.04 -6.80
N VAL A 347 22.03 12.85 -8.03
CA VAL A 347 20.75 12.17 -8.28
C VAL A 347 20.81 10.70 -7.91
N TYR A 348 21.88 9.99 -8.28
CA TYR A 348 22.03 8.57 -7.95
C TYR A 348 22.16 8.35 -6.45
N GLU A 349 22.90 9.20 -5.76
CA GLU A 349 23.00 9.20 -4.30
C GLU A 349 21.63 9.43 -3.65
N THR A 350 20.89 10.45 -4.10
CA THR A 350 19.55 10.78 -3.59
C THR A 350 18.58 9.62 -3.78
N VAL A 351 18.57 9.01 -4.97
CA VAL A 351 17.68 7.89 -5.29
C VAL A 351 18.03 6.67 -4.46
N LEU A 352 19.31 6.33 -4.30
CA LEU A 352 19.73 5.17 -3.50
C LEU A 352 19.37 5.36 -2.02
N LYS A 353 19.65 6.53 -1.46
CA LYS A 353 19.27 6.89 -0.07
C LYS A 353 17.76 6.78 0.13
N ALA A 354 16.96 7.38 -0.74
CA ALA A 354 15.51 7.34 -0.64
C ALA A 354 14.96 5.91 -0.84
N GLN A 355 15.54 5.10 -1.73
CA GLN A 355 15.15 3.71 -1.93
C GLN A 355 15.38 2.87 -0.67
N VAL A 356 16.53 3.00 -0.03
CA VAL A 356 16.85 2.26 1.20
C VAL A 356 15.97 2.73 2.35
N TYR A 357 15.79 4.04 2.52
CA TYR A 357 14.96 4.61 3.58
C TYR A 357 13.50 4.16 3.46
N LEU A 358 12.88 4.32 2.29
CA LEU A 358 11.48 3.92 2.06
C LEU A 358 11.30 2.41 2.18
N SER A 359 12.29 1.60 1.76
CA SER A 359 12.22 0.15 1.94
C SER A 359 12.24 -0.29 3.41
N MET A 360 12.80 0.53 4.30
CA MET A 360 12.88 0.29 5.73
C MET A 360 11.68 0.86 6.50
N HIS A 361 11.18 2.02 6.09
CA HIS A 361 10.22 2.82 6.87
C HIS A 361 8.81 2.94 6.24
N HIS A 362 8.59 2.48 5.00
CA HIS A 362 7.28 2.51 4.34
C HIS A 362 6.68 1.12 4.13
N SER A 363 5.39 0.98 4.44
CA SER A 363 4.65 -0.27 4.21
C SER A 363 4.06 -0.31 2.81
N TRP A 364 4.64 -1.15 1.94
CA TRP A 364 4.25 -1.24 0.54
C TRP A 364 2.94 -2.01 0.29
N SER A 365 2.51 -2.82 1.24
CA SER A 365 1.48 -3.86 1.07
C SER A 365 0.32 -3.78 2.06
N ASP A 366 0.21 -2.69 2.81
CA ASP A 366 -0.86 -2.53 3.78
C ASP A 366 -2.19 -2.19 3.07
N PRO A 367 -3.20 -3.07 3.10
CA PRO A 367 -4.49 -2.80 2.47
C PRO A 367 -5.32 -1.76 3.22
N GLU A 368 -4.98 -1.44 4.47
CA GLU A 368 -5.69 -0.44 5.30
C GLU A 368 -5.16 0.98 5.04
N VAL A 369 -3.97 1.09 4.46
CA VAL A 369 -3.31 2.36 4.15
C VAL A 369 -3.83 2.89 2.80
N PRO A 370 -4.62 3.99 2.78
CA PRO A 370 -5.23 4.49 1.54
C PRO A 370 -4.17 4.94 0.52
N SER A 371 -4.48 4.81 -0.77
CA SER A 371 -3.62 5.32 -1.85
C SER A 371 -3.35 6.83 -1.66
N GLY A 372 -2.09 7.24 -1.55
CA GLY A 372 -1.69 8.64 -1.39
C GLY A 372 -0.92 9.01 -0.12
N VAL A 373 -0.50 8.04 0.69
CA VAL A 373 0.24 8.25 1.95
C VAL A 373 1.60 8.95 1.79
N LEU A 374 2.18 8.93 0.60
CA LEU A 374 3.40 9.67 0.29
C LEU A 374 3.09 11.09 -0.23
N GLY A 375 2.16 11.80 0.42
CA GLY A 375 1.72 13.15 0.01
C GLY A 375 1.10 13.20 -1.39
N GLY A 376 0.32 12.18 -1.75
CA GLY A 376 -0.35 12.05 -3.06
C GLY A 376 0.53 11.51 -4.20
N ILE A 377 1.71 10.98 -3.87
CA ILE A 377 2.49 10.11 -4.77
C ILE A 377 2.05 8.66 -4.55
N TYR A 378 1.82 7.92 -5.64
CA TYR A 378 1.39 6.52 -5.57
C TYR A 378 2.58 5.57 -5.42
N ASN A 379 2.41 4.44 -4.71
CA ASN A 379 3.47 3.42 -4.58
C ASN A 379 4.01 2.95 -5.93
N VAL A 380 3.14 2.84 -6.95
CA VAL A 380 3.52 2.45 -8.31
C VAL A 380 4.43 3.49 -8.97
N GLU A 381 4.19 4.78 -8.72
CA GLU A 381 5.01 5.87 -9.24
C GLU A 381 6.42 5.82 -8.64
N VAL A 382 6.53 5.59 -7.33
CA VAL A 382 7.83 5.40 -6.66
C VAL A 382 8.57 4.17 -7.19
N MET A 383 7.88 3.05 -7.36
CA MET A 383 8.45 1.81 -7.90
C MET A 383 8.93 1.98 -9.35
N ASN A 384 8.24 2.79 -10.15
CA ASN A 384 8.69 3.13 -11.50
C ASN A 384 10.01 3.91 -11.46
N VAL A 385 10.15 4.89 -10.55
CA VAL A 385 11.40 5.63 -10.38
C VAL A 385 12.56 4.71 -9.97
N PHE A 386 12.34 3.80 -9.01
CA PHE A 386 13.36 2.81 -8.65
C PHE A 386 13.77 1.95 -9.83
N THR A 387 12.81 1.51 -10.64
CA THR A 387 13.08 0.69 -11.82
C THR A 387 13.90 1.46 -12.87
N LEU A 388 13.59 2.75 -13.07
CA LEU A 388 14.29 3.63 -14.00
C LEU A 388 15.78 3.77 -13.66
N PHE A 389 16.10 4.00 -12.38
CA PHE A 389 17.48 4.25 -11.94
C PHE A 389 18.27 3.02 -11.52
N ARG A 390 17.63 1.85 -11.37
CA ARG A 390 18.29 0.62 -10.90
C ARG A 390 19.54 0.25 -11.68
N ARG A 391 19.45 0.19 -13.02
CA ARG A 391 20.58 -0.19 -13.88
C ARG A 391 21.65 0.92 -13.92
N PRO A 392 21.31 2.20 -14.13
CA PRO A 392 22.30 3.28 -14.09
C PRO A 392 23.10 3.35 -12.78
N ILE A 393 22.42 3.29 -11.63
CA ILE A 393 23.07 3.31 -10.30
C ILE A 393 24.00 2.10 -10.16
N TYR A 394 23.51 0.90 -10.50
CA TYR A 394 24.31 -0.32 -10.45
C TYR A 394 25.60 -0.22 -11.27
N LEU A 395 25.51 0.29 -12.51
CA LEU A 395 26.68 0.47 -13.38
C LEU A 395 27.65 1.51 -12.82
N ARG A 396 27.16 2.60 -12.23
CA ARG A 396 28.02 3.63 -11.61
C ARG A 396 28.75 3.08 -10.39
N LEU A 397 28.07 2.35 -9.51
CA LEU A 397 28.68 1.73 -8.33
C LEU A 397 29.82 0.76 -8.70
N ARG A 398 29.69 0.07 -9.84
CA ARG A 398 30.73 -0.84 -10.33
C ARG A 398 31.88 -0.12 -11.03
N ALA A 399 31.62 1.02 -11.66
CA ALA A 399 32.62 1.80 -12.38
C ALA A 399 33.53 2.61 -11.44
N ASP A 400 33.00 3.09 -10.31
CA ASP A 400 33.70 4.00 -9.39
C ASP A 400 33.60 3.51 -7.94
N GLN A 401 34.63 2.81 -7.46
CA GLN A 401 34.67 2.24 -6.11
C GLN A 401 34.77 3.30 -5.01
N ILE A 402 35.39 4.46 -5.30
CA ILE A 402 35.56 5.53 -4.32
C ILE A 402 34.20 6.17 -4.06
N TRP A 403 33.49 6.52 -5.13
CA TRP A 403 32.12 7.02 -5.04
C TRP A 403 31.18 5.99 -4.40
N ALA A 404 31.26 4.72 -4.81
CA ALA A 404 30.44 3.65 -4.25
C ALA A 404 30.63 3.52 -2.73
N SER A 405 31.88 3.51 -2.26
CA SER A 405 32.17 3.40 -0.82
C SER A 405 31.67 4.62 -0.05
N GLY A 406 31.79 5.82 -0.63
CA GLY A 406 31.26 7.05 -0.05
C GLY A 406 29.74 6.99 0.14
N VAL A 407 29.00 6.71 -0.93
CA VAL A 407 27.53 6.67 -0.90
C VAL A 407 26.99 5.54 -0.03
N LEU A 408 27.61 4.35 -0.07
CA LEU A 408 27.17 3.22 0.75
C LEU A 408 27.38 3.47 2.25
N GLU A 409 28.47 4.14 2.65
CA GLU A 409 28.63 4.56 4.04
C GLU A 409 27.60 5.61 4.45
N GLU A 410 27.30 6.58 3.60
CA GLU A 410 26.25 7.57 3.90
C GLU A 410 24.87 6.92 4.04
N VAL A 411 24.59 5.84 3.29
CA VAL A 411 23.39 5.02 3.48
C VAL A 411 23.42 4.31 4.83
N VAL A 412 24.55 3.74 5.24
CA VAL A 412 24.70 3.12 6.56
C VAL A 412 24.51 4.14 7.68
N GLU A 413 25.12 5.32 7.58
CA GLU A 413 24.98 6.42 8.54
C GLU A 413 23.53 6.88 8.67
N MET A 414 22.82 6.99 7.55
CA MET A 414 21.40 7.35 7.51
C MET A 414 20.52 6.30 8.19
N VAL A 415 20.79 5.00 7.99
CA VAL A 415 20.02 3.92 8.63
C VAL A 415 20.38 3.77 10.11
N SER A 416 21.66 3.87 10.47
CA SER A 416 22.15 3.66 11.83
C SER A 416 21.88 4.86 12.75
N ASN A 417 21.52 6.02 12.19
CA ASN A 417 21.43 7.31 12.89
C ASN A 417 22.70 7.65 13.70
N SER A 418 23.85 7.08 13.35
CA SER A 418 25.10 7.31 14.06
C SER A 418 25.86 8.47 13.44
N ASN A 419 25.95 9.60 14.15
CA ASN A 419 26.78 10.76 13.78
C ASN A 419 28.29 10.51 13.94
N ASN A 420 28.75 9.28 13.69
CA ASN A 420 30.11 8.88 13.97
C ASN A 420 31.07 9.35 12.87
N GLN A 421 31.25 10.68 12.78
CA GLN A 421 32.20 11.35 11.87
C GLN A 421 33.66 10.89 12.05
N SER A 422 33.94 10.12 13.11
CA SER A 422 35.27 9.61 13.47
C SER A 422 35.53 8.17 13.02
N ALA A 423 34.58 7.46 12.40
CA ALA A 423 34.84 6.15 11.85
C ALA A 423 35.55 6.27 10.49
N SER A 424 36.64 5.51 10.29
CA SER A 424 37.26 5.36 8.97
C SER A 424 36.21 4.80 8.00
N ARG A 425 35.89 5.56 6.95
CA ARG A 425 34.99 5.13 5.86
C ARG A 425 35.52 3.82 5.30
N ARG A 426 34.72 2.75 5.38
CA ARG A 426 35.15 1.43 4.90
C ARG A 426 35.10 1.43 3.38
N LEU A 427 35.97 0.62 2.78
CA LEU A 427 35.84 0.31 1.37
C LEU A 427 34.78 -0.75 1.19
N TRP A 428 33.95 -0.58 0.16
CA TRP A 428 32.88 -1.50 -0.20
C TRP A 428 33.24 -2.24 -1.48
N GLU A 429 32.81 -3.49 -1.56
CA GLU A 429 32.96 -4.31 -2.76
C GLU A 429 31.72 -5.14 -3.08
N GLU A 430 31.54 -5.46 -4.35
CA GLU A 430 30.45 -6.32 -4.82
C GLU A 430 30.75 -7.78 -4.45
N GLN A 431 29.80 -8.44 -3.79
CA GLN A 431 29.95 -9.82 -3.36
C GLN A 431 30.02 -10.76 -4.57
N SER A 432 31.04 -11.62 -4.59
CA SER A 432 31.23 -12.62 -5.65
C SER A 432 30.00 -13.51 -5.80
N GLY A 433 29.47 -13.60 -7.03
CA GLY A 433 28.30 -14.41 -7.37
C GLY A 433 26.94 -13.76 -7.11
N LEU A 434 26.87 -12.60 -6.44
CA LEU A 434 25.63 -11.88 -6.15
C LEU A 434 25.68 -10.44 -6.67
N LEU A 435 25.20 -10.25 -7.91
CA LEU A 435 25.24 -8.93 -8.55
C LEU A 435 24.38 -7.91 -7.80
N GLY A 436 24.97 -6.75 -7.53
CA GLY A 436 24.32 -5.65 -6.80
C GLY A 436 24.13 -5.89 -5.30
N VAL A 437 24.86 -6.84 -4.71
CA VAL A 437 25.00 -6.99 -3.26
C VAL A 437 26.40 -6.52 -2.87
N PHE A 438 26.47 -5.49 -2.03
CA PHE A 438 27.72 -4.90 -1.58
C PHE A 438 27.99 -5.23 -0.12
N ILE A 439 29.25 -5.52 0.19
CA ILE A 439 29.76 -5.84 1.52
C ILE A 439 30.99 -4.97 1.84
N PRO A 440 31.25 -4.67 3.12
CA PRO A 440 32.52 -4.06 3.52
C PRO A 440 33.69 -4.99 3.19
N GLN A 441 34.81 -4.46 2.71
CA GLN A 441 36.04 -5.23 2.46
C GLN A 441 36.62 -5.90 3.71
N SER A 442 36.27 -5.43 4.91
CA SER A 442 36.63 -6.13 6.16
C SER A 442 35.92 -7.47 6.30
N ASP A 443 34.76 -7.61 5.66
CA ASP A 443 33.87 -8.77 5.76
C ASP A 443 33.99 -9.66 4.51
N SER A 444 34.77 -9.27 3.52
CA SER A 444 35.03 -10.09 2.36
C SER A 444 35.92 -11.26 2.75
N ASN A 445 35.42 -12.47 2.52
CA ASN A 445 36.24 -13.67 2.54
C ASN A 445 37.14 -13.66 1.31
N HIS A 446 38.12 -12.76 1.25
CA HIS A 446 39.22 -12.95 0.31
C HIS A 446 39.91 -14.24 0.72
N GLU A 447 39.96 -15.21 -0.20
CA GLU A 447 40.87 -16.33 -0.10
C GLU A 447 42.28 -15.75 0.07
N GLU A 448 42.78 -15.66 1.30
CA GLU A 448 44.21 -15.60 1.53
C GLU A 448 44.75 -16.94 1.04
N LYS A 449 45.14 -16.98 -0.24
CA LYS A 449 45.83 -18.11 -0.85
C LYS A 449 47.11 -18.38 -0.04
N GLY A 450 47.03 -19.25 0.95
CA GLY A 450 48.18 -19.65 1.75
C GLY A 450 47.90 -20.20 3.14
N GLU A 451 46.74 -19.97 3.76
CA GLU A 451 46.47 -20.50 5.11
C GLU A 451 45.72 -21.85 5.08
N GLU A 452 46.38 -22.92 5.52
CA GLU A 452 45.73 -24.19 5.85
C GLU A 452 44.82 -24.01 7.08
N ARG A 453 43.57 -23.60 6.83
CA ARG A 453 42.54 -23.57 7.88
C ARG A 453 41.89 -24.94 8.02
N PRO A 454 41.60 -25.42 9.25
CA PRO A 454 40.87 -26.67 9.43
C PRO A 454 39.49 -26.58 8.77
N TYR A 455 39.04 -27.69 8.13
CA TYR A 455 37.84 -27.73 7.29
C TYR A 455 36.59 -27.14 7.96
N VAL A 456 36.42 -27.31 9.27
CA VAL A 456 35.28 -26.77 10.03
C VAL A 456 35.32 -25.24 10.11
N GLU A 457 36.49 -24.64 10.27
CA GLU A 457 36.66 -23.18 10.30
C GLU A 457 36.52 -22.59 8.90
N TRP A 458 37.05 -23.28 7.89
CA TRP A 458 36.80 -22.94 6.49
C TRP A 458 35.30 -22.98 6.16
N LEU A 459 34.62 -24.07 6.50
CA LEU A 459 33.19 -24.24 6.24
C LEU A 459 32.37 -23.19 6.99
N ARG A 460 32.72 -22.88 8.24
CA ARG A 460 32.09 -21.78 9.00
C ARG A 460 32.34 -20.42 8.36
N GLY A 461 33.55 -20.13 7.89
CA GLY A 461 33.87 -18.88 7.21
C GLY A 461 33.05 -18.70 5.92
N VAL A 462 32.94 -19.75 5.10
CA VAL A 462 32.22 -19.72 3.82
C VAL A 462 30.70 -19.74 3.99
N THR A 463 30.17 -20.39 5.03
CA THR A 463 28.73 -20.48 5.29
C THR A 463 28.17 -19.36 6.15
N GLN A 464 29.03 -18.63 6.88
CA GLN A 464 28.58 -17.48 7.65
C GLN A 464 28.17 -16.35 6.71
N PRO A 465 26.97 -15.80 6.89
CA PRO A 465 26.59 -14.62 6.15
C PRO A 465 27.49 -13.44 6.53
N PRO A 466 27.84 -12.57 5.56
CA PRO A 466 28.49 -11.30 5.86
C PRO A 466 27.69 -10.52 6.92
N ALA A 467 28.42 -9.81 7.80
CA ALA A 467 27.80 -9.16 8.95
C ALA A 467 26.88 -8.02 8.51
N LEU A 468 27.26 -7.29 7.47
CA LEU A 468 26.48 -6.21 6.85
C LEU A 468 26.44 -6.39 5.34
N THR A 469 25.25 -6.34 4.75
CA THR A 469 25.10 -6.27 3.29
C THR A 469 24.11 -5.19 2.87
N ILE A 470 24.40 -4.57 1.74
CA ILE A 470 23.49 -3.65 1.06
C ILE A 470 23.15 -4.23 -0.31
N ASN A 471 21.89 -4.58 -0.50
CA ASN A 471 21.35 -5.01 -1.77
C ASN A 471 20.71 -3.81 -2.48
N VAL A 472 21.44 -3.20 -3.42
CA VAL A 472 20.97 -2.00 -4.14
C VAL A 472 19.83 -2.30 -5.10
N ASN A 473 19.76 -3.55 -5.58
CA ASN A 473 18.70 -4.06 -6.43
C ASN A 473 17.33 -4.07 -5.73
N LEU A 474 17.32 -4.33 -4.42
CA LEU A 474 16.12 -4.37 -3.59
C LEU A 474 15.98 -3.15 -2.69
N GLY A 475 17.01 -2.30 -2.58
CA GLY A 475 17.06 -1.19 -1.63
C GLY A 475 17.07 -1.68 -0.18
N ARG A 476 17.69 -2.83 0.09
CA ARG A 476 17.64 -3.46 1.42
C ARG A 476 19.01 -3.53 2.06
N ILE A 477 19.06 -3.13 3.32
CA ILE A 477 20.18 -3.35 4.21
C ILE A 477 19.86 -4.55 5.11
N THR A 478 20.78 -5.51 5.20
CA THR A 478 20.63 -6.65 6.09
C THR A 478 21.83 -6.80 7.01
N LEU A 479 21.55 -7.15 8.26
CA LEU A 479 22.57 -7.40 9.27
C LEU A 479 22.46 -8.86 9.70
N LYS A 480 23.50 -9.66 9.44
CA LYS A 480 23.54 -11.12 9.69
C LYS A 480 22.29 -11.87 9.18
N GLN A 481 21.90 -11.63 7.92
CA GLN A 481 20.69 -12.17 7.22
C GLN A 481 19.34 -11.58 7.58
N HIS A 482 19.22 -10.75 8.62
CA HIS A 482 17.92 -10.19 8.98
C HIS A 482 17.67 -8.84 8.34
N GLN A 483 16.46 -8.66 7.77
CA GLN A 483 16.00 -7.37 7.26
C GLN A 483 15.67 -6.44 8.43
N LEU A 484 16.25 -5.25 8.42
CA LEU A 484 15.99 -4.20 9.40
C LEU A 484 14.69 -3.45 9.06
N SER A 485 13.91 -3.15 10.10
CA SER A 485 12.67 -2.37 10.05
C SER A 485 12.46 -1.68 11.40
N THR A 486 11.52 -0.74 11.51
CA THR A 486 11.13 -0.17 12.81
C THR A 486 10.22 -1.12 13.58
N LEU A 487 10.22 -0.99 14.91
CA LEU A 487 9.31 -1.74 15.77
C LEU A 487 7.86 -1.42 15.35
N PRO A 488 7.05 -2.43 14.99
CA PRO A 488 5.67 -2.19 14.59
C PRO A 488 4.80 -1.72 15.77
N GLU A 489 3.80 -0.87 15.48
CA GLU A 489 2.98 -0.19 16.49
C GLU A 489 2.24 -1.13 17.45
N TRP A 490 1.78 -2.27 16.95
CA TRP A 490 1.16 -3.28 17.81
C TRP A 490 2.08 -3.79 18.92
N ALA A 491 3.41 -3.69 18.76
CA ALA A 491 4.34 -4.20 19.77
C ALA A 491 4.30 -3.37 21.05
N LEU A 492 4.01 -2.06 20.94
CA LEU A 492 3.80 -1.19 22.10
C LEU A 492 2.54 -1.54 22.89
N GLN A 493 1.57 -2.19 22.25
CA GLN A 493 0.31 -2.58 22.88
C GLN A 493 0.46 -3.84 23.75
N PHE A 494 1.61 -4.53 23.70
CA PHE A 494 1.83 -5.73 24.50
C PHE A 494 2.19 -5.36 25.96
N PRO A 495 1.44 -5.88 26.96
CA PRO A 495 1.74 -5.64 28.36
C PRO A 495 3.18 -6.04 28.73
N ASP A 496 3.61 -7.20 28.25
CA ASP A 496 4.96 -7.74 28.47
C ASP A 496 6.05 -6.82 27.92
N PHE A 497 5.77 -6.12 26.82
CA PHE A 497 6.70 -5.16 26.22
C PHE A 497 6.80 -3.89 27.08
N ALA A 498 5.66 -3.36 27.52
CA ALA A 498 5.60 -2.20 28.42
C ALA A 498 6.26 -2.48 29.77
N GLU A 499 6.16 -3.70 30.30
CA GLU A 499 6.82 -4.10 31.54
C GLU A 499 8.36 -4.11 31.41
N VAL A 500 8.89 -4.63 30.31
CA VAL A 500 10.35 -4.79 30.12
C VAL A 500 11.03 -3.47 29.71
N PHE A 501 10.39 -2.66 28.87
CA PHE A 501 10.99 -1.47 28.27
C PHE A 501 10.42 -0.14 28.81
N GLY A 502 9.31 -0.17 29.54
CA GLY A 502 8.63 1.02 30.06
C GLY A 502 7.67 1.68 29.06
N GLU A 503 6.62 2.31 29.57
CA GLU A 503 5.54 2.93 28.77
C GLU A 503 5.99 4.14 27.92
N GLU A 504 7.14 4.76 28.25
CA GLU A 504 7.69 5.90 27.50
C GLU A 504 8.41 5.50 26.20
N THR A 505 8.56 4.20 25.93
CA THR A 505 9.26 3.70 24.75
C THR A 505 8.40 3.85 23.50
N THR A 506 8.84 4.65 22.53
CA THR A 506 8.17 4.80 21.24
C THR A 506 8.65 3.75 20.23
N THR A 507 7.78 3.33 19.31
CA THR A 507 8.09 2.45 18.15
C THR A 507 9.31 2.92 17.37
N GLU A 508 9.47 4.24 17.33
CA GLU A 508 10.47 4.99 16.61
C GLU A 508 11.89 4.85 17.18
N SER A 509 12.03 4.37 18.42
CA SER A 509 13.32 4.27 19.11
C SER A 509 14.05 2.96 18.87
N ILE A 510 13.33 1.88 18.53
CA ILE A 510 13.88 0.53 18.48
C ILE A 510 13.81 -0.02 17.05
N GLN A 511 14.99 -0.35 16.51
CA GLN A 511 15.11 -1.08 15.26
C GLN A 511 14.91 -2.57 15.51
N VAL A 512 14.24 -3.24 14.57
CA VAL A 512 13.96 -4.67 14.65
C VAL A 512 14.38 -5.40 13.38
N ALA A 513 14.93 -6.59 13.58
CA ALA A 513 15.29 -7.54 12.57
C ALA A 513 14.17 -8.59 12.44
N LEU A 514 13.56 -8.74 11.26
CA LEU A 514 12.59 -9.83 11.06
C LEU A 514 13.34 -11.17 11.07
N VAL A 515 12.99 -12.03 12.02
CA VAL A 515 13.55 -13.39 12.13
C VAL A 515 12.73 -14.36 11.30
N GLU A 516 11.40 -14.35 11.46
CA GLU A 516 10.49 -15.25 10.75
C GLU A 516 9.10 -14.63 10.61
N SER A 517 8.45 -14.82 9.46
CA SER A 517 7.08 -14.38 9.21
C SER A 517 6.27 -15.50 8.56
N SER A 518 5.07 -15.74 9.08
CA SER A 518 4.08 -16.69 8.56
C SER A 518 2.69 -16.04 8.57
N LEU A 519 1.66 -16.75 8.08
CA LEU A 519 0.28 -16.22 7.97
C LEU A 519 -0.27 -15.65 9.30
N TYR A 520 0.02 -16.33 10.42
CA TYR A 520 -0.48 -15.95 11.75
C TYR A 520 0.62 -15.78 12.80
N ARG A 521 1.91 -15.81 12.41
CA ARG A 521 3.02 -15.54 13.33
C ARG A 521 3.99 -14.56 12.73
N LYS A 522 4.36 -13.54 13.51
CA LYS A 522 5.50 -12.67 13.22
C LYS A 522 6.51 -12.73 14.35
N TRP A 523 7.78 -12.91 14.02
CA TRP A 523 8.89 -12.95 14.97
C TRP A 523 9.95 -11.91 14.59
N TYR A 524 10.17 -10.97 15.49
CA TYR A 524 11.16 -9.91 15.39
C TYR A 524 12.24 -10.06 16.46
N ARG A 525 13.47 -9.69 16.12
CA ARG A 525 14.59 -9.53 17.04
C ARG A 525 14.85 -8.05 17.23
N LEU A 526 14.93 -7.59 18.46
CA LEU A 526 15.27 -6.19 18.73
C LEU A 526 16.77 -5.98 18.48
N VAL A 527 17.13 -4.96 17.71
CA VAL A 527 18.52 -4.70 17.34
C VAL A 527 19.18 -3.89 18.45
N GLY A 528 20.33 -4.38 18.94
CA GLY A 528 21.01 -3.78 20.09
C GLY A 528 20.41 -4.16 21.45
N LEU A 529 19.25 -4.82 21.47
CA LEU A 529 18.57 -5.32 22.66
C LEU A 529 18.51 -6.85 22.58
N ARG A 530 18.89 -7.59 23.63
CA ARG A 530 18.97 -9.07 23.59
C ARG A 530 17.61 -9.76 23.73
N TYR A 531 16.57 -9.16 23.16
CA TYR A 531 15.19 -9.60 23.26
C TYR A 531 14.59 -9.87 21.89
N ASP A 532 13.69 -10.84 21.85
CA ASP A 532 12.92 -11.22 20.68
C ASP A 532 11.43 -11.01 20.98
N ILE A 533 10.68 -10.48 20.02
CA ILE A 533 9.22 -10.27 20.11
C ILE A 533 8.52 -11.19 19.14
N GLN A 534 7.51 -11.91 19.63
CA GLN A 534 6.68 -12.79 18.81
C GLN A 534 5.21 -12.43 18.97
N ARG A 535 4.54 -12.22 17.83
CA ARG A 535 3.08 -12.06 17.77
C ARG A 535 2.47 -13.27 17.09
N TRP A 536 1.45 -13.82 17.74
CA TRP A 536 0.58 -14.83 17.17
C TRP A 536 -0.80 -14.20 16.94
N ALA A 537 -1.33 -14.31 15.73
CA ALA A 537 -2.71 -14.02 15.40
C ALA A 537 -3.53 -15.32 15.57
N VAL A 538 -4.80 -15.16 15.93
CA VAL A 538 -5.74 -16.29 15.95
C VAL A 538 -5.99 -16.72 14.50
N ASP A 539 -5.80 -18.00 14.22
CA ASP A 539 -6.14 -18.58 12.92
C ASP A 539 -7.68 -18.71 12.83
N PRO A 540 -8.37 -18.02 11.91
CA PRO A 540 -9.83 -18.08 11.75
C PRO A 540 -10.34 -19.47 11.35
N ASP A 541 -9.49 -20.31 10.74
CA ASP A 541 -9.82 -21.70 10.40
C ASP A 541 -9.46 -22.66 11.54
N TRP A 542 -8.80 -22.17 12.60
CA TRP A 542 -8.54 -22.96 13.79
C TRP A 542 -9.84 -23.11 14.59
N SER A 543 -10.36 -24.33 14.54
CA SER A 543 -11.28 -24.81 15.57
C SER A 543 -10.46 -25.56 16.62
N PRO A 544 -10.75 -25.38 17.92
CA PRO A 544 -10.34 -26.37 18.91
C PRO A 544 -10.84 -27.71 18.38
N ALA A 545 -9.93 -28.65 18.10
CA ALA A 545 -10.23 -29.91 17.44
C ALA A 545 -11.58 -30.44 17.93
N GLU A 546 -12.57 -30.49 17.02
CA GLU A 546 -13.97 -30.87 17.24
C GLU A 546 -14.16 -31.67 18.53
N LEU A 547 -14.66 -31.07 19.63
CA LEU A 547 -15.03 -31.73 20.91
C LEU A 547 -14.87 -33.28 20.87
N GLN A 548 -13.62 -33.76 20.95
CA GLN A 548 -13.35 -35.17 20.66
C GLN A 548 -13.65 -35.96 21.93
N GLY A 549 -14.90 -36.41 22.03
CA GLY A 549 -15.33 -37.15 23.20
C GLY A 549 -16.75 -37.65 23.08
N LYS A 550 -17.02 -38.76 23.78
CA LYS A 550 -18.39 -39.31 23.87
C LYS A 550 -19.20 -38.40 24.79
N LYS A 551 -20.48 -38.16 24.45
CA LYS A 551 -21.38 -37.42 25.36
C LYS A 551 -21.34 -38.05 26.75
N LEU A 552 -21.02 -37.25 27.77
CA LEU A 552 -20.86 -37.73 29.13
C LEU A 552 -22.16 -38.44 29.58
N PRO A 553 -22.12 -39.72 30.00
CA PRO A 553 -23.30 -40.45 30.44
C PRO A 553 -24.04 -39.76 31.58
N SER A 554 -25.37 -39.89 31.64
CA SER A 554 -26.19 -39.21 32.65
C SER A 554 -25.92 -39.66 34.08
N LYS A 555 -25.46 -40.90 34.26
CA LYS A 555 -25.15 -41.52 35.56
C LYS A 555 -23.65 -41.55 35.88
N HIS A 556 -22.82 -40.80 35.17
CA HIS A 556 -21.37 -40.78 35.39
C HIS A 556 -21.01 -40.16 36.75
N TRP A 557 -20.05 -40.74 37.47
CA TRP A 557 -19.63 -40.29 38.80
C TRP A 557 -19.19 -38.82 38.81
N ALA A 558 -18.48 -38.37 37.77
CA ALA A 558 -18.02 -36.99 37.63
C ALA A 558 -19.17 -35.96 37.63
N ARG A 559 -20.38 -36.31 37.16
CA ARG A 559 -21.53 -35.39 37.21
C ARG A 559 -21.99 -35.11 38.63
N LYS A 560 -21.88 -36.09 39.52
CA LYS A 560 -22.26 -35.94 40.93
C LYS A 560 -21.32 -34.95 41.62
N LEU A 561 -20.01 -35.09 41.42
CA LEU A 561 -19.01 -34.16 41.94
C LEU A 561 -19.18 -32.75 41.39
N LEU A 562 -19.43 -32.62 40.08
CA LEU A 562 -19.69 -31.31 39.47
C LEU A 562 -20.95 -30.65 40.03
N SER A 563 -22.01 -31.42 40.32
CA SER A 563 -23.26 -30.89 40.88
C SER A 563 -23.17 -30.43 42.34
N GLU A 564 -22.16 -30.89 43.07
CA GLU A 564 -21.95 -30.55 44.49
C GLU A 564 -21.15 -29.25 44.69
N LEU A 565 -20.61 -28.66 43.61
CA LEU A 565 -19.83 -27.43 43.67
C LEU A 565 -20.72 -26.17 43.66
N PRO A 566 -20.62 -25.26 44.63
CA PRO A 566 -21.29 -23.96 44.53
C PRO A 566 -20.60 -23.15 43.42
N SER A 567 -21.35 -22.50 42.53
CA SER A 567 -20.89 -21.66 41.39
C SER A 567 -20.42 -22.35 40.09
N TRP A 568 -20.53 -23.68 39.93
CA TRP A 568 -20.11 -24.37 38.69
C TRP A 568 -20.92 -24.03 37.43
N THR A 569 -22.15 -23.52 37.56
CA THR A 569 -23.08 -23.29 36.42
C THR A 569 -22.64 -22.17 35.48
N ASP A 570 -21.84 -21.22 35.94
CA ASP A 570 -21.35 -20.12 35.11
C ASP A 570 -20.14 -20.53 34.26
N PHE A 571 -19.45 -21.60 34.68
CA PHE A 571 -18.20 -22.03 34.05
C PHE A 571 -18.37 -23.20 33.08
N VAL A 572 -19.49 -23.93 33.18
CA VAL A 572 -19.64 -25.25 32.56
C VAL A 572 -20.54 -25.22 31.31
N PRO A 573 -20.04 -25.75 30.19
CA PRO A 573 -20.79 -25.99 28.96
C PRO A 573 -22.10 -26.77 29.17
N ASN A 574 -23.19 -26.37 28.50
CA ASN A 574 -24.45 -27.16 28.45
C ASN A 574 -24.27 -28.57 27.86
N ARG A 575 -23.15 -28.85 27.19
CA ARG A 575 -22.80 -30.16 26.62
C ARG A 575 -21.38 -30.53 27.01
N LEU A 576 -21.26 -31.52 27.90
CA LEU A 576 -19.99 -32.10 28.32
C LEU A 576 -19.69 -33.39 27.53
N HIS A 577 -18.49 -33.46 26.99
CA HIS A 577 -17.94 -34.61 26.30
C HIS A 577 -16.84 -35.22 27.16
N LEU A 578 -16.89 -36.54 27.37
CA LEU A 578 -15.83 -37.30 28.01
C LEU A 578 -14.74 -37.58 26.97
N CYS A 579 -13.56 -36.98 27.19
CA CYS A 579 -12.43 -37.06 26.28
C CYS A 579 -11.47 -38.17 26.72
N GLU A 580 -11.17 -38.23 28.03
CA GLU A 580 -10.25 -39.20 28.61
C GLU A 580 -10.72 -39.61 30.00
N GLU A 581 -10.49 -40.86 30.38
CA GLU A 581 -10.75 -41.39 31.71
C GLU A 581 -9.62 -42.33 32.10
N SER A 582 -9.17 -42.23 33.37
CA SER A 582 -8.21 -43.17 33.93
C SER A 582 -8.72 -44.60 33.84
N PRO A 583 -7.86 -45.60 33.55
CA PRO A 583 -8.23 -47.02 33.66
C PRO A 583 -8.77 -47.41 35.04
N SER A 584 -8.35 -46.70 36.10
CA SER A 584 -8.82 -46.89 37.47
C SER A 584 -10.12 -46.16 37.81
N GLY A 585 -10.64 -45.30 36.92
CA GLY A 585 -11.82 -44.46 37.18
C GLY A 585 -11.60 -43.33 38.19
N ASN A 586 -10.34 -43.05 38.54
CA ASN A 586 -9.99 -42.08 39.58
C ASN A 586 -9.92 -40.62 39.06
N TRP A 587 -9.81 -40.42 37.75
CA TRP A 587 -9.86 -39.10 37.14
C TRP A 587 -10.41 -39.17 35.72
N CYS A 588 -10.99 -38.07 35.24
CA CYS A 588 -11.44 -37.90 33.86
C CYS A 588 -11.24 -36.46 33.36
N ILE A 589 -11.08 -36.31 32.05
CA ILE A 589 -11.04 -35.03 31.35
C ILE A 589 -12.32 -34.89 30.54
N LEU A 590 -13.03 -33.80 30.80
CA LEU A 590 -14.25 -33.41 30.12
C LEU A 590 -13.99 -32.16 29.29
N SER A 591 -14.52 -32.09 28.07
CA SER A 591 -14.46 -30.86 27.25
C SER A 591 -15.86 -30.36 26.90
N GLY A 592 -16.00 -29.06 26.73
CA GLY A 592 -17.23 -28.45 26.22
C GLY A 592 -17.06 -26.97 25.87
N LEU A 593 -18.11 -26.36 25.33
CA LEU A 593 -18.15 -24.94 24.96
C LEU A 593 -18.87 -24.10 26.03
N ALA A 594 -18.20 -23.09 26.58
CA ALA A 594 -18.81 -22.13 27.50
C ALA A 594 -19.99 -21.39 26.82
N THR A 595 -20.85 -20.74 27.59
CA THR A 595 -21.99 -19.95 27.10
C THR A 595 -21.59 -18.84 26.11
N GLN A 596 -20.35 -18.35 26.18
CA GLN A 596 -19.78 -17.37 25.25
C GLN A 596 -19.08 -18.00 24.03
N GLY A 597 -19.07 -19.34 23.89
CA GLY A 597 -18.50 -20.05 22.75
C GLY A 597 -17.02 -20.41 22.86
N SER A 598 -16.34 -20.11 23.97
CA SER A 598 -14.95 -20.52 24.20
C SER A 598 -14.87 -22.01 24.61
N PRO A 599 -13.92 -22.79 24.05
CA PRO A 599 -13.67 -24.17 24.46
C PRO A 599 -13.04 -24.24 25.85
N ARG A 600 -13.53 -25.16 26.68
CA ARG A 600 -13.02 -25.42 28.04
C ARG A 600 -12.79 -26.90 28.27
N ASP A 601 -11.69 -27.18 28.95
CA ASP A 601 -11.37 -28.50 29.48
C ASP A 601 -11.56 -28.51 31.00
N ILE A 602 -12.17 -29.55 31.53
CA ILE A 602 -12.45 -29.75 32.95
C ILE A 602 -11.82 -31.06 33.37
N VAL A 603 -10.83 -30.97 34.25
CA VAL A 603 -10.20 -32.15 34.86
C VAL A 603 -10.89 -32.42 36.18
N VAL A 604 -11.44 -33.63 36.33
CA VAL A 604 -12.13 -34.07 37.55
C VAL A 604 -11.37 -35.27 38.12
N VAL A 605 -10.95 -35.17 39.37
CA VAL A 605 -10.28 -36.24 40.12
C VAL A 605 -11.17 -36.64 41.29
N SER A 606 -11.41 -37.94 41.50
CA SER A 606 -12.21 -38.46 42.62
C SER A 606 -11.38 -38.93 43.81
N SER A 607 -10.13 -39.34 43.60
CA SER A 607 -9.26 -39.93 44.62
C SER A 607 -7.80 -39.52 44.39
N PRO A 608 -7.00 -39.18 45.43
CA PRO A 608 -7.27 -39.36 46.87
C PRO A 608 -8.18 -38.31 47.52
N ALA A 609 -8.44 -37.18 46.86
CA ALA A 609 -9.40 -36.17 47.27
C ALA A 609 -10.15 -35.63 46.04
N PRO A 610 -11.43 -35.22 46.16
CA PRO A 610 -12.18 -34.65 45.05
C PRO A 610 -11.60 -33.30 44.63
N LEU A 611 -11.10 -33.22 43.40
CA LEU A 611 -10.51 -32.01 42.83
C LEU A 611 -11.11 -31.73 41.44
N VAL A 612 -11.51 -30.50 41.20
CA VAL A 612 -12.01 -30.03 39.90
C VAL A 612 -11.21 -28.82 39.46
N MET A 613 -10.64 -28.91 38.25
CA MET A 613 -9.88 -27.84 37.62
C MET A 613 -10.51 -27.49 36.28
N VAL A 614 -10.72 -26.20 36.03
CA VAL A 614 -11.31 -25.68 34.79
C VAL A 614 -10.24 -24.89 34.04
N TYR A 615 -10.04 -25.26 32.78
CA TYR A 615 -9.06 -24.64 31.88
C TYR A 615 -9.77 -24.03 30.68
N ASP A 616 -9.39 -22.80 30.34
CA ASP A 616 -9.66 -22.24 29.01
C ASP A 616 -8.67 -22.86 28.02
N VAL A 617 -9.18 -23.35 26.89
CA VAL A 617 -8.37 -23.89 25.81
C VAL A 617 -8.10 -22.77 24.83
N ILE A 618 -6.86 -22.30 24.80
CA ILE A 618 -6.43 -21.18 23.96
C ILE A 618 -5.61 -21.73 22.80
N GLY A 619 -5.95 -21.31 21.58
CA GLY A 619 -5.18 -21.63 20.38
C GLY A 619 -4.10 -20.58 20.14
N HIS A 620 -2.85 -21.02 20.05
CA HIS A 620 -1.74 -20.21 19.55
C HIS A 620 -1.16 -20.88 18.31
N GLY A 621 -1.50 -20.34 17.13
CA GLY A 621 -1.17 -20.96 15.85
C GLY A 621 -1.77 -22.36 15.70
N ARG A 622 -0.92 -23.38 15.54
CA ARG A 622 -1.32 -24.81 15.40
C ARG A 622 -1.25 -25.60 16.70
N GLN A 623 -0.89 -24.97 17.81
CA GLN A 623 -0.86 -25.59 19.12
C GLN A 623 -1.97 -25.03 19.99
N SER A 624 -2.48 -25.83 20.91
CA SER A 624 -3.39 -25.33 21.93
C SER A 624 -2.82 -25.53 23.32
N TYR A 625 -3.18 -24.61 24.18
CA TYR A 625 -2.66 -24.45 25.53
C TYR A 625 -3.84 -24.44 26.49
N ARG A 626 -3.62 -24.97 27.70
CA ARG A 626 -4.57 -24.90 28.80
C ARG A 626 -4.15 -23.77 29.73
N GLN A 627 -5.04 -22.80 29.93
CA GLN A 627 -4.88 -21.76 30.94
C GLN A 627 -5.84 -22.06 32.09
N LEU A 628 -5.32 -22.23 33.31
CA LEU A 628 -6.13 -22.51 34.49
C LEU A 628 -6.97 -21.28 34.84
N VAL A 629 -8.30 -21.44 34.87
CA VAL A 629 -9.25 -20.36 35.19
C VAL A 629 -9.79 -20.52 36.61
N TRP A 630 -10.01 -21.77 37.03
CA TRP A 630 -10.62 -22.06 38.32
C TRP A 630 -10.21 -23.42 38.86
N CYS A 631 -10.10 -23.53 40.18
CA CYS A 631 -9.84 -24.77 40.90
C CYS A 631 -10.73 -24.86 42.15
N SER A 632 -11.20 -26.07 42.49
CA SER A 632 -11.97 -26.31 43.72
C SER A 632 -11.14 -26.28 45.00
N ASP A 633 -9.83 -26.50 44.91
CA ASP A 633 -8.90 -26.44 46.04
C ASP A 633 -7.57 -25.78 45.61
N GLU A 634 -7.34 -24.56 46.07
CA GLU A 634 -6.14 -23.79 45.74
C GLU A 634 -4.87 -24.40 46.35
N ALA A 635 -4.96 -25.10 47.49
CA ALA A 635 -3.81 -25.65 48.20
C ALA A 635 -3.11 -26.81 47.47
N THR A 636 -3.82 -27.46 46.54
CA THR A 636 -3.32 -28.59 45.74
C THR A 636 -2.80 -28.17 44.37
N THR A 637 -2.81 -26.86 44.08
CA THR A 637 -2.42 -26.33 42.78
C THR A 637 -1.30 -25.30 42.89
N LEU A 638 -0.41 -25.27 41.90
CA LEU A 638 0.56 -24.17 41.73
C LEU A 638 -0.10 -22.83 41.36
N ALA A 639 -1.43 -22.69 41.49
CA ALA A 639 -2.17 -21.49 41.10
C ALA A 639 -1.70 -20.24 41.87
N SER A 640 -1.25 -20.38 43.11
CA SER A 640 -0.64 -19.29 43.88
C SER A 640 0.74 -18.85 43.37
N HIS A 641 1.36 -19.60 42.45
CA HIS A 641 2.67 -19.32 41.85
C HIS A 641 2.63 -19.12 40.32
N LEU A 642 1.50 -19.36 39.65
CA LEU A 642 1.40 -19.41 38.19
C LEU A 642 0.40 -18.40 37.58
N GLN A 643 0.04 -17.31 38.29
CA GLN A 643 -0.71 -16.22 37.66
C GLN A 643 0.04 -15.75 36.39
N GLY A 644 -0.48 -16.10 35.20
CA GLY A 644 0.04 -15.69 33.90
C GLY A 644 0.67 -16.78 33.00
N TYR A 645 0.88 -18.02 33.46
CA TYR A 645 1.59 -19.04 32.65
C TYR A 645 0.65 -19.99 31.87
N GLN A 646 0.92 -20.19 30.57
CA GLN A 646 0.20 -21.10 29.67
C GLN A 646 0.92 -22.45 29.53
N ILE A 647 0.19 -23.57 29.68
CA ILE A 647 0.77 -24.93 29.60
C ILE A 647 0.38 -25.60 28.27
N PRO A 648 1.33 -26.13 27.47
CA PRO A 648 1.02 -26.77 26.19
C PRO A 648 0.26 -28.10 26.37
N LEU A 649 -0.69 -28.38 25.47
CA LEU A 649 -1.53 -29.61 25.47
C LEU A 649 -0.77 -30.94 25.37
N ARG A 650 0.54 -30.92 25.10
CA ARG A 650 1.35 -32.10 24.78
C ARG A 650 2.49 -32.35 25.74
N ILE A 651 2.27 -32.10 27.03
CA ILE A 651 3.07 -32.73 28.07
C ILE A 651 2.31 -34.01 28.45
N GLU A 652 2.79 -35.15 27.98
CA GLU A 652 2.43 -36.43 28.60
C GLU A 652 2.67 -36.27 30.10
N LEU A 653 1.60 -36.37 30.89
CA LEU A 653 1.67 -36.47 32.35
C LEU A 653 2.29 -37.82 32.71
N SER A 654 3.57 -38.01 32.40
CA SER A 654 4.35 -39.22 32.73
C SER A 654 5.36 -38.97 33.84
N CYS A 655 5.34 -37.81 34.50
CA CYS A 655 6.22 -37.52 35.64
C CYS A 655 5.47 -37.34 36.97
N TRP A 656 4.67 -38.32 37.40
CA TRP A 656 4.19 -38.38 38.79
C TRP A 656 4.03 -39.82 39.30
N VAL A 657 5.13 -40.58 39.36
CA VAL A 657 5.35 -41.60 40.40
C VAL A 657 6.86 -41.71 40.62
N GLU A 658 7.36 -41.22 41.76
CA GLU A 658 8.30 -41.94 42.64
C GLU A 658 8.60 -41.08 43.88
N ARG A 659 8.07 -41.55 45.02
CA ARG A 659 8.89 -41.71 46.23
C ARG A 659 9.41 -43.13 46.23
#